data_AF-W9SAF8-F1
#
_entry.id   AF-W9SAF8-F1
#
_cell.length_a   1.000
_cell.length_b   1.000
_cell.length_c   1.000
_cell.angle_alpha   90.00
_cell.angle_beta   90.00
_cell.angle_gamma   90.00
#
_symmetry.space_group_name_H-M   'P 1'
#
loop_
_entity.id
_entity.type
_entity.pdbx_description
1 polymer ?
#
loop_
_entity_poly.entity_id
_entity_poly.type
_entity_poly.pdbx_seq_one_letter_code
_entity_poly.pdbx_strand_id
1 'polypeptide(L)'
;MIHRAIRFSNLVQSFRVGSSSPSKFDILYNLSDDENVDMDWDNLKFGLTPTDYMYTMKCTNEEKFQKGQLSRYGNIELSPSAGVLNYGQGLFEGTKAYRKEDGRLLLFRPDQNAIRMKIGADRMCMPSPSVDQFIDAVKQTVLANKRWVPPAGKGSLYVRPLLIGSGPILGLAPALEYTFLVYASPVGNYYKEGLAPLRLYVEDEFNRASPGGTGGVKTISNYAPVLKALNRAKNRGFSDVLYLDSVNKRYIEEASSCNVFIVKGNLISTPATNGTILDGVTRRSIIEIARDNGYEVEERGISVEELIDADEVFCTGTAVVVAPVGSVAYQDKRVNFRTGSEAVSQKMYKTLVGIQTGVVKDNKDWIFFCAVKDKSDSDFGGRPLPRDVYGQQFSRIGFKSVFLVSPQPHLFSNGYRVKFKEEPDPDCGIGFVVPEWPEKVEAVKQQLSELHQEILLFLSKVKRLYVRDPKEGDNVSIVSIWSETNHVKLSSKGADSRVLQLSHVEENTLDAEETCKYFMWRQAFPVKPEDRVSSRTDVDQWIITLAFPFGKRLKRGTSSVGVFAFLPTAMVTNFPFVIQADFKLASSRESVLLDSQWNSGILQFVPTAFVNAFQACVTDRTLFPSVGQVFKFMPTKESSSSGAQQLKRKH
;
A
#
# COMPACT_ATOMS: atom_id res chain seq x y z
N MET A 1 55.16 -4.50 13.13
CA MET A 1 54.33 -3.37 13.63
C MET A 1 53.09 -3.89 14.34
N ILE A 2 53.34 -4.76 15.32
CA ILE A 2 52.47 -5.02 16.46
C ILE A 2 52.90 -3.98 17.49
N HIS A 3 51.99 -3.09 17.88
CA HIS A 3 51.98 -2.24 19.09
C HIS A 3 51.25 -0.94 18.77
N ARG A 4 49.99 -0.86 19.20
CA ARG A 4 49.38 0.28 19.94
C ARG A 4 47.87 0.11 19.95
N ALA A 5 47.45 -0.82 20.79
CA ALA A 5 46.21 -0.71 21.53
C ALA A 5 46.58 -0.52 23.01
N ILE A 6 45.73 0.20 23.74
CA ILE A 6 45.63 0.31 25.21
C ILE A 6 46.39 1.49 25.87
N ARG A 7 45.62 2.22 26.72
CA ARG A 7 45.89 3.36 27.62
C ARG A 7 45.56 4.73 26.98
N PHE A 8 44.60 5.54 27.45
CA PHE A 8 44.11 5.78 28.81
C PHE A 8 42.66 6.29 28.83
N SER A 9 41.81 5.65 29.64
CA SER A 9 40.60 6.20 30.23
C SER A 9 40.95 7.12 31.40
N ASN A 10 40.36 8.33 31.47
CA ASN A 10 39.97 9.08 32.69
C ASN A 10 39.83 10.58 32.38
N LEU A 11 38.60 11.08 32.18
CA LEU A 11 38.11 12.31 32.83
C LEU A 11 36.60 12.50 32.54
N VAL A 12 35.77 12.18 33.53
CA VAL A 12 34.41 12.70 33.68
C VAL A 12 34.49 13.70 34.82
N GLN A 13 33.93 14.90 34.65
CA GLN A 13 33.18 15.70 35.64
C GLN A 13 33.35 17.21 35.38
N SER A 14 32.28 17.87 34.95
CA SER A 14 31.68 19.03 35.63
C SER A 14 30.62 19.66 34.72
N PHE A 15 29.35 19.59 35.11
CA PHE A 15 28.36 20.69 35.11
C PHE A 15 26.97 20.09 35.34
N ARG A 16 26.55 20.12 36.62
CA ARG A 16 25.16 20.00 37.07
C ARG A 16 24.92 21.08 38.12
N VAL A 17 23.96 21.95 37.88
CA VAL A 17 23.08 22.65 38.84
C VAL A 17 21.83 23.02 38.02
N GLY A 18 20.57 22.82 38.38
CA GLY A 18 19.92 22.21 39.54
C GLY A 18 18.42 22.59 39.56
N SER A 19 17.60 21.73 40.19
CA SER A 19 16.19 21.91 40.65
C SER A 19 15.07 21.78 39.58
N SER A 20 13.92 21.14 39.82
CA SER A 20 13.34 20.50 41.01
C SER A 20 12.31 19.41 40.59
N SER A 21 12.19 18.35 41.38
CA SER A 21 11.21 17.25 41.22
C SER A 21 9.91 17.52 41.98
N PRO A 22 8.78 16.95 41.53
CA PRO A 22 7.81 16.35 42.44
C PRO A 22 7.75 14.82 42.28
N SER A 23 7.38 14.19 43.39
CA SER A 23 7.50 12.78 43.73
C SER A 23 6.65 11.80 42.93
N LYS A 24 7.20 10.58 42.82
CA LYS A 24 6.60 9.28 42.51
C LYS A 24 5.10 9.18 42.81
N PHE A 25 4.33 8.79 41.79
CA PHE A 25 3.30 7.76 41.94
C PHE A 25 3.85 6.49 41.26
N ASP A 26 4.32 5.55 42.07
CA ASP A 26 4.54 4.17 41.64
C ASP A 26 3.16 3.57 41.34
N ILE A 27 2.80 3.46 40.06
CA ILE A 27 1.81 2.47 39.62
C ILE A 27 2.59 1.44 38.82
N LEU A 28 2.95 0.35 39.50
CA LEU A 28 3.23 -0.94 38.90
C LEU A 28 1.99 -1.35 38.08
N TYR A 29 1.97 -1.02 36.79
CA TYR A 29 1.05 -1.64 35.87
C TYR A 29 1.61 -3.01 35.51
N ASN A 30 1.02 -4.03 36.11
CA ASN A 30 1.08 -5.39 35.62
C ASN A 30 0.87 -5.39 34.11
N LEU A 31 1.88 -5.85 33.36
CA LEU A 31 1.66 -6.41 32.04
C LEU A 31 0.92 -7.74 32.25
N SER A 32 -0.39 -7.65 32.53
CA SER A 32 -1.25 -8.80 32.35
C SER A 32 -1.52 -8.92 30.86
N ASP A 33 -0.95 -9.95 30.25
CA ASP A 33 -1.36 -10.54 28.97
C ASP A 33 -2.78 -11.13 29.09
N ASP A 34 -3.72 -10.39 29.69
CA ASP A 34 -5.10 -10.79 29.75
C ASP A 34 -5.71 -10.50 28.37
N GLU A 35 -5.99 -11.57 27.62
CA GLU A 35 -6.62 -11.50 26.30
C GLU A 35 -8.03 -10.89 26.36
N ASN A 36 -8.64 -10.84 27.55
CA ASN A 36 -9.98 -10.33 27.76
C ASN A 36 -9.95 -8.95 28.42
N VAL A 37 -10.39 -7.94 27.67
CA VAL A 37 -10.72 -6.63 28.24
C VAL A 37 -12.04 -6.77 29.01
N ASP A 38 -12.05 -6.38 30.30
CA ASP A 38 -13.28 -6.26 31.09
C ASP A 38 -14.12 -5.09 30.56
N MET A 39 -15.00 -5.39 29.59
CA MET A 39 -15.80 -4.41 28.88
C MET A 39 -17.22 -4.95 28.63
N ASP A 40 -18.22 -4.12 28.91
CA ASP A 40 -19.60 -4.38 28.52
C ASP A 40 -19.78 -4.14 27.02
N TRP A 41 -19.49 -5.16 26.22
CA TRP A 41 -19.61 -5.14 24.77
C TRP A 41 -21.05 -4.89 24.29
N ASP A 42 -22.04 -5.22 25.10
CA ASP A 42 -23.42 -4.98 24.74
C ASP A 42 -23.74 -3.50 24.84
N ASN A 43 -23.29 -2.77 25.86
CA ASN A 43 -23.69 -1.36 26.06
C ASN A 43 -22.68 -0.31 25.58
N LEU A 44 -21.89 -0.65 24.56
CA LEU A 44 -20.97 0.28 23.90
C LEU A 44 -21.70 1.48 23.26
N LYS A 45 -21.24 2.68 23.60
CA LYS A 45 -21.68 3.94 22.97
C LYS A 45 -20.71 4.35 21.87
N PHE A 46 -21.16 5.24 20.97
CA PHE A 46 -20.26 5.93 20.06
C PHE A 46 -19.53 7.05 20.84
N GLY A 47 -18.40 6.69 21.43
CA GLY A 47 -17.58 7.60 22.24
C GLY A 47 -16.13 7.12 22.28
N LEU A 48 -15.23 7.98 22.75
CA LEU A 48 -13.83 7.63 22.91
C LEU A 48 -13.66 6.72 24.13
N THR A 49 -13.35 5.45 23.87
CA THR A 49 -12.66 4.58 24.81
C THR A 49 -11.21 4.48 24.34
N PRO A 50 -10.24 5.07 25.07
CA PRO A 50 -8.84 4.96 24.70
C PRO A 50 -8.42 3.50 24.56
N THR A 51 -7.88 3.15 23.41
CA THR A 51 -7.25 1.84 23.17
C THR A 51 -5.76 1.92 23.52
N ASP A 52 -5.03 0.81 23.42
CA ASP A 52 -3.66 0.74 23.90
C ASP A 52 -2.65 1.49 23.04
N TYR A 53 -2.87 1.48 21.73
CA TYR A 53 -1.90 1.94 20.74
C TYR A 53 -2.52 2.90 19.72
N MET A 54 -1.70 3.81 19.24
CA MET A 54 -1.95 4.64 18.06
C MET A 54 -0.77 4.53 17.10
N TYR A 55 -1.01 4.77 15.82
CA TYR A 55 0.03 4.83 14.79
C TYR A 55 0.29 6.28 14.39
N THR A 56 1.55 6.66 14.20
CA THR A 56 1.92 8.01 13.72
C THR A 56 2.98 7.94 12.64
N MET A 57 2.82 8.76 11.60
CA MET A 57 3.86 9.07 10.61
C MET A 57 3.95 10.60 10.42
N LYS A 58 5.15 11.07 10.09
CA LYS A 58 5.43 12.49 9.88
C LYS A 58 5.91 12.75 8.46
N CYS A 59 5.71 13.97 8.01
CA CYS A 59 6.15 14.50 6.73
C CYS A 59 6.59 15.95 6.93
N THR A 60 7.80 16.30 6.50
CA THR A 60 8.27 17.69 6.39
C THR A 60 8.18 18.12 4.92
N ASN A 61 7.98 19.42 4.64
CA ASN A 61 7.78 19.93 3.28
C ASN A 61 8.82 19.38 2.28
N GLU A 62 8.34 18.93 1.11
CA GLU A 62 9.08 18.27 0.00
C GLU A 62 9.45 16.78 0.16
N GLU A 63 9.28 16.19 1.35
CA GLU A 63 9.57 14.77 1.57
C GLU A 63 8.31 13.89 1.47
N LYS A 64 8.48 12.60 1.14
CA LYS A 64 7.40 11.62 1.27
C LYS A 64 7.17 11.32 2.75
N PHE A 65 5.94 10.94 3.13
CA PHE A 65 5.66 10.43 4.47
C PHE A 65 6.68 9.35 4.87
N GLN A 66 7.37 9.60 5.99
CA GLN A 66 8.37 8.71 6.53
C GLN A 66 7.72 7.42 7.06
N LYS A 67 8.54 6.41 7.36
CA LYS A 67 8.05 5.18 8.01
C LYS A 67 7.41 5.55 9.35
N GLY A 68 6.15 5.20 9.52
CA GLY A 68 5.46 5.45 10.79
C GLY A 68 5.79 4.41 11.85
N GLN A 69 5.28 4.68 13.05
CA GLN A 69 5.51 3.88 14.24
C GLN A 69 4.23 3.72 15.06
N LEU A 70 4.09 2.56 15.70
CA LEU A 70 3.12 2.35 16.77
C LEU A 70 3.68 2.91 18.08
N SER A 71 2.86 3.63 18.82
CA SER A 71 3.15 4.12 20.16
C SER A 71 1.95 3.85 21.06
N ARG A 72 2.15 3.91 22.38
CA ARG A 72 1.01 3.92 23.30
C ARG A 72 0.08 5.08 22.96
N TYR A 73 -1.23 4.85 23.10
CA TYR A 73 -2.22 5.92 22.99
C TYR A 73 -1.89 7.02 24.02
N GLY A 74 -1.95 8.26 23.58
CA GLY A 74 -1.70 9.41 24.44
C GLY A 74 -2.01 10.72 23.74
N ASN A 75 -1.98 11.80 24.51
CA ASN A 75 -2.11 13.15 23.95
C ASN A 75 -0.93 13.43 23.01
N ILE A 76 -1.20 14.22 21.96
CA ILE A 76 -0.15 14.73 21.07
C ILE A 76 0.27 16.13 21.49
N GLU A 77 1.56 16.42 21.34
CA GLU A 77 2.12 17.75 21.52
C GLU A 77 2.08 18.49 20.17
N LEU A 78 1.57 19.73 20.18
CA LEU A 78 1.50 20.60 19.01
C LEU A 78 1.97 21.99 19.40
N SER A 79 2.66 22.67 18.48
CA SER A 79 2.92 24.10 18.61
C SER A 79 1.58 24.85 18.70
N PRO A 80 1.43 25.87 19.58
CA PRO A 80 0.28 26.75 19.56
C PRO A 80 0.05 27.42 18.20
N SER A 81 1.12 27.61 17.42
CA SER A 81 1.06 28.14 16.06
C SER A 81 0.84 27.08 14.98
N ALA A 82 0.48 25.84 15.32
CA ALA A 82 0.23 24.81 14.32
C ALA A 82 -0.92 25.21 13.37
N GLY A 83 -0.77 24.95 12.08
CA GLY A 83 -1.76 25.33 11.06
C GLY A 83 -3.15 24.74 11.31
N VAL A 84 -3.22 23.53 11.86
CA VAL A 84 -4.49 22.90 12.25
C VAL A 84 -5.26 23.69 13.32
N LEU A 85 -4.56 24.28 14.30
CA LEU A 85 -5.17 24.95 15.45
C LEU A 85 -5.70 26.33 15.09
N ASN A 86 -5.02 27.02 14.17
CA ASN A 86 -5.31 28.42 13.85
C ASN A 86 -6.13 28.58 12.56
N TYR A 87 -5.92 27.73 11.56
CA TYR A 87 -6.51 27.87 10.23
C TYR A 87 -7.29 26.62 9.76
N GLY A 88 -7.45 25.62 10.62
CA GLY A 88 -8.26 24.44 10.33
C GLY A 88 -7.70 23.55 9.21
N GLN A 89 -6.39 23.61 8.93
CA GLN A 89 -5.74 22.78 7.91
C GLN A 89 -5.60 21.32 8.40
N GLY A 90 -6.69 20.56 8.33
CA GLY A 90 -6.73 19.16 8.76
C GLY A 90 -7.87 18.35 8.15
N LEU A 91 -7.62 17.06 7.98
CA LEU A 91 -8.57 16.07 7.47
C LEU A 91 -8.73 14.93 8.46
N PHE A 92 -9.82 14.20 8.32
CA PHE A 92 -9.99 12.93 9.01
C PHE A 92 -10.73 11.92 8.16
N GLU A 93 -10.53 10.65 8.48
CA GLU A 93 -11.26 9.54 7.90
C GLU A 93 -11.97 8.71 8.97
N GLY A 94 -12.86 7.83 8.54
CA GLY A 94 -13.55 6.93 9.45
C GLY A 94 -13.82 5.60 8.77
N THR A 95 -13.21 4.55 9.30
CA THR A 95 -13.47 3.16 8.91
C THR A 95 -13.70 2.29 10.14
N LYS A 96 -14.06 1.04 9.93
CA LYS A 96 -14.37 0.07 11.00
C LYS A 96 -13.64 -1.24 10.73
N ALA A 97 -13.13 -1.83 11.81
CA ALA A 97 -12.67 -3.21 11.82
C ALA A 97 -13.69 -4.10 12.54
N TYR A 98 -13.95 -5.27 11.95
CA TYR A 98 -14.92 -6.24 12.44
C TYR A 98 -14.22 -7.55 12.77
N ARG A 99 -14.66 -8.21 13.83
CA ARG A 99 -14.24 -9.57 14.16
C ARG A 99 -15.24 -10.57 13.58
N LYS A 100 -14.71 -11.55 12.85
CA LYS A 100 -15.49 -12.69 12.36
C LYS A 100 -15.56 -13.78 13.43
N GLU A 101 -16.51 -14.71 13.31
CA GLU A 101 -16.65 -15.85 14.23
C GLU A 101 -15.36 -16.69 14.34
N ASP A 102 -14.62 -16.83 13.24
CA ASP A 102 -13.33 -17.52 13.19
C ASP A 102 -12.15 -16.68 13.74
N GLY A 103 -12.42 -15.55 14.39
CA GLY A 103 -11.44 -14.69 15.02
C GLY A 103 -10.67 -13.76 14.07
N ARG A 104 -10.79 -13.93 12.75
CA ARG A 104 -10.15 -13.04 11.77
C ARG A 104 -10.74 -11.63 11.82
N LEU A 105 -9.89 -10.66 11.50
CA LEU A 105 -10.23 -9.24 11.51
C LEU A 105 -10.39 -8.72 10.08
N LEU A 106 -11.49 -8.02 9.84
CA LEU A 106 -11.90 -7.50 8.53
C LEU A 106 -11.94 -5.97 8.56
N LEU A 107 -11.51 -5.33 7.47
CA LEU A 107 -11.71 -3.92 7.18
C LEU A 107 -12.60 -3.78 5.94
N PHE A 108 -13.47 -2.78 5.95
CA PHE A 108 -14.36 -2.50 4.82
C PHE A 108 -13.89 -1.29 4.03
N ARG A 109 -13.55 -1.50 2.75
CA ARG A 109 -13.12 -0.50 1.76
C ARG A 109 -12.12 0.56 2.30
N PRO A 110 -11.07 0.19 3.06
CA PRO A 110 -10.09 1.16 3.58
C PRO A 110 -9.33 1.89 2.47
N ASP A 111 -9.24 1.30 1.28
CA ASP A 111 -8.72 1.91 0.06
C ASP A 111 -9.51 3.14 -0.38
N GLN A 112 -10.85 3.07 -0.29
CA GLN A 112 -11.72 4.21 -0.64
C GLN A 112 -11.61 5.34 0.38
N ASN A 113 -11.43 5.01 1.67
CA ASN A 113 -11.08 6.00 2.68
C ASN A 113 -9.74 6.68 2.36
N ALA A 114 -8.72 5.91 1.96
CA ALA A 114 -7.40 6.44 1.60
C ALA A 114 -7.46 7.37 0.39
N ILE A 115 -8.18 6.97 -0.67
CA ILE A 115 -8.38 7.79 -1.88
C ILE A 115 -9.09 9.10 -1.53
N ARG A 116 -10.14 9.05 -0.70
CA ARG A 116 -10.87 10.25 -0.29
C ARG A 116 -10.00 11.20 0.56
N MET A 117 -9.16 10.66 1.46
CA MET A 117 -8.19 11.48 2.17
C MET A 117 -7.19 12.12 1.22
N LYS A 118 -6.69 11.39 0.22
CA LYS A 118 -5.76 11.92 -0.78
C LYS A 118 -6.37 13.08 -1.59
N ILE A 119 -7.61 12.94 -2.05
CA ILE A 119 -8.36 14.01 -2.73
C ILE A 119 -8.55 15.22 -1.80
N GLY A 120 -8.90 14.97 -0.53
CA GLY A 120 -9.01 16.03 0.46
C GLY A 120 -7.70 16.74 0.75
N ALA A 121 -6.58 16.01 0.77
CA ALA A 121 -5.26 16.55 1.04
C ALA A 121 -4.83 17.50 -0.07
N ASP A 122 -5.05 17.11 -1.33
CA ASP A 122 -4.87 17.98 -2.49
C ASP A 122 -5.68 19.27 -2.35
N ARG A 123 -6.99 19.17 -2.03
CA ARG A 123 -7.85 20.35 -1.84
C ARG A 123 -7.40 21.28 -0.70
N MET A 124 -6.81 20.72 0.35
CA MET A 124 -6.34 21.45 1.53
C MET A 124 -4.85 21.85 1.45
N CYS A 125 -4.22 21.67 0.30
CA CYS A 125 -2.79 21.93 0.07
C CYS A 125 -1.88 21.17 1.07
N MET A 126 -2.16 19.88 1.29
CA MET A 126 -1.44 19.00 2.20
C MET A 126 -0.83 17.82 1.43
N PRO A 127 0.37 17.33 1.79
CA PRO A 127 0.83 16.01 1.35
C PRO A 127 -0.08 14.94 1.93
N SER A 128 -0.27 13.84 1.20
CA SER A 128 -1.03 12.67 1.68
C SER A 128 -0.16 11.42 1.77
N PRO A 129 -0.44 10.51 2.73
CA PRO A 129 0.08 9.16 2.67
C PRO A 129 -0.37 8.49 1.35
N SER A 130 0.46 7.59 0.82
CA SER A 130 -0.02 6.72 -0.26
C SER A 130 -1.18 5.84 0.21
N VAL A 131 -1.95 5.29 -0.74
CA VAL A 131 -3.05 4.36 -0.43
C VAL A 131 -2.55 3.18 0.41
N ASP A 132 -1.39 2.62 0.05
CA ASP A 132 -0.77 1.52 0.78
C ASP A 132 -0.32 1.94 2.19
N GLN A 133 0.30 3.12 2.34
CA GLN A 133 0.71 3.63 3.65
C GLN A 133 -0.48 3.84 4.59
N PHE A 134 -1.60 4.36 4.06
CA PHE A 134 -2.82 4.52 4.81
C PHE A 134 -3.40 3.17 5.26
N ILE A 135 -3.56 2.22 4.32
CA ILE A 135 -4.12 0.90 4.62
C ILE A 135 -3.24 0.15 5.62
N ASP A 136 -1.92 0.21 5.45
CA ASP A 136 -0.96 -0.43 6.35
C ASP A 136 -1.03 0.17 7.77
N ALA A 137 -1.05 1.49 7.91
CA ALA A 137 -1.21 2.16 9.20
C ALA A 137 -2.53 1.79 9.90
N VAL A 138 -3.63 1.71 9.16
CA VAL A 138 -4.93 1.25 9.67
C VAL A 138 -4.84 -0.20 10.14
N LYS A 139 -4.25 -1.10 9.35
CA LYS A 139 -4.07 -2.51 9.72
C LYS A 139 -3.19 -2.66 10.97
N GLN A 140 -2.05 -1.98 11.03
CA GLN A 140 -1.16 -2.01 12.19
C GLN A 140 -1.88 -1.52 13.46
N THR A 141 -2.64 -0.44 13.36
CA THR A 141 -3.43 0.09 14.50
C THR A 141 -4.48 -0.91 14.97
N VAL A 142 -5.18 -1.57 14.05
CA VAL A 142 -6.19 -2.60 14.39
C VAL A 142 -5.55 -3.82 15.04
N LEU A 143 -4.43 -4.31 14.49
CA LEU A 143 -3.71 -5.48 15.00
C LEU A 143 -3.14 -5.22 16.39
N ALA A 144 -2.51 -4.06 16.60
CA ALA A 144 -1.98 -3.65 17.91
C ALA A 144 -3.08 -3.52 18.97
N ASN A 145 -4.31 -3.20 18.55
CA ASN A 145 -5.49 -3.08 19.42
C ASN A 145 -6.45 -4.27 19.26
N LYS A 146 -5.97 -5.45 18.85
CA LYS A 146 -6.83 -6.62 18.57
C LYS A 146 -7.78 -6.96 19.72
N ARG A 147 -7.35 -6.84 20.98
CA ARG A 147 -8.20 -7.12 22.16
C ARG A 147 -9.37 -6.16 22.33
N TRP A 148 -9.29 -4.96 21.74
CA TRP A 148 -10.34 -3.95 21.75
C TRP A 148 -11.33 -4.11 20.59
N VAL A 149 -11.11 -5.03 19.66
CA VAL A 149 -12.10 -5.31 18.61
C VAL A 149 -13.23 -6.14 19.23
N PRO A 150 -14.47 -5.64 19.25
CA PRO A 150 -15.59 -6.35 19.86
C PRO A 150 -15.75 -7.77 19.30
N PRO A 151 -16.28 -8.72 20.10
CA PRO A 151 -16.67 -10.03 19.61
C PRO A 151 -17.63 -9.95 18.41
N ALA A 152 -17.68 -11.01 17.60
CA ALA A 152 -18.57 -11.08 16.45
C ALA A 152 -20.02 -10.77 16.87
N GLY A 153 -20.69 -9.89 16.14
CA GLY A 153 -22.05 -9.44 16.42
C GLY A 153 -22.20 -8.39 17.53
N LYS A 154 -21.17 -8.14 18.36
CA LYS A 154 -21.25 -7.20 19.49
C LYS A 154 -20.83 -5.76 19.16
N GLY A 155 -20.29 -5.51 17.98
CA GLY A 155 -19.91 -4.17 17.55
C GLY A 155 -18.76 -4.16 16.55
N SER A 156 -18.00 -3.07 16.55
CA SER A 156 -16.82 -2.90 15.70
C SER A 156 -15.76 -2.04 16.39
N LEU A 157 -14.51 -2.14 15.95
CA LEU A 157 -13.49 -1.18 16.32
C LEU A 157 -13.53 -0.03 15.30
N TYR A 158 -13.95 1.15 15.73
CA TYR A 158 -13.92 2.34 14.90
C TYR A 158 -12.49 2.87 14.81
N VAL A 159 -11.98 3.04 13.59
CA VAL A 159 -10.61 3.50 13.34
C VAL A 159 -10.68 4.90 12.75
N ARG A 160 -9.93 5.82 13.36
CA ARG A 160 -9.88 7.25 13.04
C ARG A 160 -8.48 7.65 12.57
N PRO A 161 -8.25 7.66 11.25
CA PRO A 161 -7.12 8.34 10.65
C PRO A 161 -7.33 9.86 10.65
N LEU A 162 -6.29 10.60 11.00
CA LEU A 162 -6.20 12.06 10.99
C LEU A 162 -5.01 12.47 10.13
N LEU A 163 -5.16 13.53 9.35
CA LEU A 163 -4.05 14.22 8.68
C LEU A 163 -4.04 15.67 9.14
N ILE A 164 -2.95 16.08 9.76
CA ILE A 164 -2.87 17.31 10.56
C ILE A 164 -1.72 18.17 10.01
N GLY A 165 -1.99 19.45 9.69
CA GLY A 165 -0.95 20.47 9.51
C GLY A 165 -0.33 20.82 10.87
N SER A 166 0.65 20.02 11.30
CA SER A 166 1.22 20.05 12.65
C SER A 166 2.37 21.05 12.81
N GLY A 167 2.98 21.48 11.70
CA GLY A 167 4.09 22.42 11.71
C GLY A 167 3.68 23.83 12.12
N PRO A 168 4.56 24.58 12.81
CA PRO A 168 4.30 25.95 13.25
C PRO A 168 4.22 26.92 12.06
N ILE A 169 3.15 27.69 11.97
CA ILE A 169 2.99 28.75 10.97
C ILE A 169 1.97 29.82 11.42
N LEU A 170 2.38 31.10 11.40
CA LEU A 170 1.49 32.25 11.65
C LEU A 170 1.07 32.98 10.37
N GLY A 171 1.82 32.81 9.29
CA GLY A 171 1.40 33.30 7.98
C GLY A 171 0.31 32.40 7.40
N LEU A 172 -0.61 32.98 6.61
CA LEU A 172 -1.60 32.18 5.90
C LEU A 172 -0.95 31.47 4.71
N ALA A 173 -0.44 30.26 4.95
CA ALA A 173 0.14 29.37 3.94
C ALA A 173 0.04 27.91 4.40
N PRO A 174 0.29 26.92 3.51
CA PRO A 174 0.36 25.52 3.92
C PRO A 174 1.40 25.29 5.02
N ALA A 175 1.09 24.44 5.99
CA ALA A 175 2.02 24.08 7.06
C ALA A 175 3.33 23.47 6.52
N LEU A 176 4.42 23.63 7.28
CA LEU A 176 5.74 23.08 6.92
C LEU A 176 5.91 21.61 7.32
N GLU A 177 5.08 21.13 8.25
CA GLU A 177 5.11 19.76 8.74
C GLU A 177 3.69 19.22 8.88
N TYR A 178 3.56 17.93 8.60
CA TYR A 178 2.29 17.22 8.65
C TYR A 178 2.44 15.93 9.45
N THR A 179 1.40 15.62 10.22
CA THR A 179 1.31 14.39 10.99
C THR A 179 0.10 13.61 10.50
N PHE A 180 0.31 12.37 10.08
CA PHE A 180 -0.78 11.41 9.89
C PHE A 180 -0.81 10.45 11.09
N LEU A 181 -1.94 10.43 11.77
CA LEU A 181 -2.15 9.71 13.02
C LEU A 181 -3.38 8.81 12.90
N VAL A 182 -3.29 7.57 13.38
CA VAL A 182 -4.43 6.65 13.43
C VAL A 182 -4.63 6.19 14.86
N TYR A 183 -5.82 6.42 15.40
CA TYR A 183 -6.26 5.83 16.66
C TYR A 183 -7.54 5.02 16.47
N ALA A 184 -7.91 4.25 17.49
CA ALA A 184 -9.11 3.42 17.44
C ALA A 184 -9.90 3.48 18.75
N SER A 185 -11.19 3.17 18.66
CA SER A 185 -12.09 3.02 19.80
C SER A 185 -13.15 1.95 19.52
N PRO A 186 -13.44 1.02 20.45
CA PRO A 186 -14.58 0.12 20.33
C PRO A 186 -15.88 0.93 20.28
N VAL A 187 -16.79 0.53 19.40
CA VAL A 187 -18.13 1.10 19.27
C VAL A 187 -19.16 0.01 19.07
N GLY A 188 -20.33 0.21 19.68
CA GLY A 188 -21.46 -0.71 19.54
C GLY A 188 -22.12 -0.62 18.18
N ASN A 189 -23.07 -1.53 17.95
CA ASN A 189 -23.95 -1.43 16.80
C ASN A 189 -24.85 -0.20 16.96
N TYR A 190 -24.75 0.73 16.00
CA TYR A 190 -25.52 1.98 16.05
C TYR A 190 -27.04 1.74 16.05
N TYR A 191 -27.48 0.61 15.50
CA TYR A 191 -28.84 0.11 15.61
C TYR A 191 -28.81 -1.27 16.26
N LYS A 192 -28.92 -1.30 17.60
CA LYS A 192 -29.52 -2.46 18.26
C LYS A 192 -30.98 -2.55 17.83
N GLU A 193 -31.53 -3.76 17.74
CA GLU A 193 -32.98 -3.96 17.61
C GLU A 193 -33.70 -3.07 18.66
N GLY A 194 -34.51 -2.11 18.19
CA GLY A 194 -35.22 -1.15 19.05
C GLY A 194 -34.76 0.32 18.99
N LEU A 195 -33.70 0.69 18.27
CA LEU A 195 -33.33 2.11 18.10
C LEU A 195 -34.26 2.86 17.14
N ALA A 196 -34.77 4.00 17.60
CA ALA A 196 -35.76 4.79 16.89
C ALA A 196 -35.21 5.35 15.56
N PRO A 197 -36.02 5.38 14.49
CA PRO A 197 -35.69 6.08 13.25
C PRO A 197 -35.29 7.54 13.48
N LEU A 198 -34.45 8.07 12.61
CA LEU A 198 -34.03 9.47 12.67
C LEU A 198 -35.22 10.41 12.48
N ARG A 199 -35.21 11.50 13.25
CA ARG A 199 -36.16 12.60 13.10
C ARG A 199 -35.37 13.82 12.63
N LEU A 200 -35.54 14.22 11.38
CA LEU A 200 -34.74 15.30 10.78
C LEU A 200 -35.52 16.62 10.77
N TYR A 201 -34.79 17.73 10.91
CA TYR A 201 -35.29 19.08 10.66
C TYR A 201 -34.61 19.64 9.41
N VAL A 202 -35.38 20.11 8.44
CA VAL A 202 -34.83 20.80 7.27
C VAL A 202 -34.39 22.19 7.68
N GLU A 203 -33.10 22.48 7.49
CA GLU A 203 -32.50 23.77 7.80
C GLU A 203 -32.46 24.66 6.56
N ASP A 204 -33.15 25.79 6.65
CA ASP A 204 -33.32 26.79 5.61
C ASP A 204 -32.52 28.07 5.87
N GLU A 205 -32.11 28.34 7.11
CA GLU A 205 -31.33 29.51 7.50
C GLU A 205 -29.82 29.26 7.30
N PHE A 206 -29.29 28.17 7.87
CA PHE A 206 -27.86 27.84 7.81
C PHE A 206 -27.53 26.90 6.65
N ASN A 207 -26.41 27.17 5.97
CA ASN A 207 -25.87 26.28 4.94
C ASN A 207 -24.77 25.40 5.52
N ARG A 208 -24.72 24.13 5.12
CA ARG A 208 -23.60 23.23 5.43
C ARG A 208 -22.37 23.56 4.60
N ALA A 209 -22.57 23.76 3.30
CA ALA A 209 -21.54 24.00 2.32
C ALA A 209 -22.07 24.92 1.20
N SER A 210 -21.16 25.43 0.37
CA SER A 210 -21.50 26.21 -0.81
C SER A 210 -20.64 25.78 -2.02
N PRO A 211 -21.11 25.99 -3.26
CA PRO A 211 -20.31 25.73 -4.45
C PRO A 211 -18.97 26.48 -4.40
N GLY A 212 -17.89 25.81 -4.83
CA GLY A 212 -16.52 26.32 -4.72
C GLY A 212 -15.90 26.20 -3.32
N GLY A 213 -16.68 25.84 -2.30
CA GLY A 213 -16.20 25.56 -0.94
C GLY A 213 -15.48 24.22 -0.81
N THR A 214 -15.55 23.64 0.38
CA THR A 214 -14.90 22.37 0.73
C THR A 214 -15.88 21.28 1.15
N GLY A 215 -17.20 21.44 0.93
CA GLY A 215 -18.24 20.51 1.38
C GLY A 215 -18.02 19.05 0.96
N GLY A 216 -17.55 18.83 -0.27
CA GLY A 216 -17.16 17.53 -0.82
C GLY A 216 -15.89 16.91 -0.22
N VAL A 217 -15.23 17.58 0.72
CA VAL A 217 -14.00 17.13 1.39
C VAL A 217 -14.25 16.84 2.86
N LYS A 218 -13.62 15.78 3.38
CA LYS A 218 -13.72 15.39 4.79
C LYS A 218 -12.77 16.18 5.70
N THR A 219 -12.79 17.50 5.55
CA THR A 219 -11.98 18.46 6.34
C THR A 219 -12.66 18.81 7.66
N ILE A 220 -11.87 19.07 8.70
CA ILE A 220 -12.38 19.50 10.01
C ILE A 220 -13.15 20.81 9.94
N SER A 221 -12.82 21.69 8.98
CA SER A 221 -13.46 22.99 8.79
C SER A 221 -14.96 22.90 8.50
N ASN A 222 -15.45 21.77 8.02
CA ASN A 222 -16.86 21.59 7.65
C ASN A 222 -17.75 21.17 8.83
N TYR A 223 -17.17 20.75 9.95
CA TYR A 223 -17.93 20.14 11.05
C TYR A 223 -18.19 21.10 12.21
N ALA A 224 -17.37 22.14 12.39
CA ALA A 224 -17.63 23.17 13.39
C ALA A 224 -18.83 24.08 13.01
N PRO A 225 -18.98 24.55 11.75
CA PRO A 225 -20.07 25.46 11.38
C PRO A 225 -21.48 24.87 11.57
N VAL A 226 -21.63 23.55 11.41
CA VAL A 226 -22.93 22.88 11.52
C VAL A 226 -23.44 22.76 12.97
N LEU A 227 -22.58 22.94 13.98
CA LEU A 227 -22.92 22.68 15.39
C LEU A 227 -24.07 23.56 15.91
N LYS A 228 -24.18 24.82 15.46
CA LYS A 228 -25.26 25.73 15.88
C LYS A 228 -26.62 25.23 15.42
N ALA A 229 -26.76 24.90 14.13
CA ALA A 229 -27.98 24.36 13.54
C ALA A 229 -28.33 23.00 14.19
N LEU A 230 -27.35 22.12 14.36
CA LEU A 230 -27.54 20.83 15.02
C LEU A 230 -28.06 20.97 16.46
N ASN A 231 -27.51 21.90 17.24
CA ASN A 231 -27.96 22.15 18.61
C ASN A 231 -29.40 22.69 18.63
N ARG A 232 -29.74 23.61 17.72
CA ARG A 232 -31.11 24.13 17.56
C ARG A 232 -32.10 23.02 17.26
N ALA A 233 -31.76 22.12 16.33
CA ALA A 233 -32.60 20.97 15.98
C ALA A 233 -32.77 20.00 17.16
N LYS A 234 -31.68 19.68 17.87
CA LYS A 234 -31.73 18.81 19.07
C LYS A 234 -32.60 19.39 20.18
N ASN A 235 -32.51 20.69 20.45
CA ASN A 235 -33.35 21.37 21.44
C ASN A 235 -34.84 21.36 21.08
N ARG A 236 -35.18 21.13 19.79
CA ARG A 236 -36.55 20.95 19.30
C ARG A 236 -36.97 19.48 19.21
N GLY A 237 -36.16 18.55 19.69
CA GLY A 237 -36.45 17.11 19.72
C GLY A 237 -36.16 16.36 18.41
N PHE A 238 -35.36 16.94 17.51
CA PHE A 238 -34.88 16.29 16.30
C PHE A 238 -33.52 15.62 16.53
N SER A 239 -33.25 14.53 15.81
CA SER A 239 -32.01 13.76 15.88
C SER A 239 -30.86 14.48 15.18
N ASP A 240 -31.14 15.06 14.01
CA ASP A 240 -30.15 15.72 13.15
C ASP A 240 -30.85 16.76 12.24
N VAL A 241 -30.05 17.49 11.47
CA VAL A 241 -30.44 18.50 10.48
C VAL A 241 -30.31 17.91 9.09
N LEU A 242 -31.23 18.24 8.18
CA LEU A 242 -31.13 18.02 6.74
C LEU A 242 -30.92 19.38 6.05
N TYR A 243 -29.80 19.55 5.35
CA TYR A 243 -29.44 20.83 4.75
C TYR A 243 -29.98 20.99 3.34
N LEU A 244 -30.35 22.21 3.00
CA LEU A 244 -30.65 22.65 1.64
C LEU A 244 -29.41 23.23 0.95
N ASP A 245 -29.42 23.16 -0.37
CA ASP A 245 -28.40 23.77 -1.21
C ASP A 245 -28.31 25.28 -0.97
N SER A 246 -27.09 25.80 -0.92
CA SER A 246 -26.88 27.21 -0.54
C SER A 246 -27.37 28.23 -1.57
N VAL A 247 -27.65 27.80 -2.81
CA VAL A 247 -27.93 28.68 -3.94
C VAL A 247 -29.42 28.89 -4.12
N ASN A 248 -30.16 27.80 -4.28
CA ASN A 248 -31.59 27.80 -4.57
C ASN A 248 -32.42 27.63 -3.30
N LYS A 249 -31.80 27.18 -2.19
CA LYS A 249 -32.49 26.90 -0.92
C LYS A 249 -33.69 25.96 -1.13
N ARG A 250 -33.53 24.97 -2.01
CA ARG A 250 -34.62 24.12 -2.49
C ARG A 250 -34.24 22.65 -2.56
N TYR A 251 -33.00 22.34 -2.92
CA TYR A 251 -32.56 20.96 -3.11
C TYR A 251 -31.92 20.44 -1.83
N ILE A 252 -32.27 19.22 -1.41
CA ILE A 252 -31.66 18.59 -0.24
C ILE A 252 -30.23 18.12 -0.58
N GLU A 253 -29.30 18.24 0.37
CA GLU A 253 -27.91 17.84 0.19
C GLU A 253 -27.49 16.69 1.11
N GLU A 254 -27.23 16.97 2.39
CA GLU A 254 -26.77 16.00 3.38
C GLU A 254 -27.43 16.28 4.74
N ALA A 255 -27.43 15.26 5.60
CA ALA A 255 -27.54 15.52 7.04
C ALA A 255 -26.20 16.03 7.59
N SER A 256 -26.12 16.43 8.88
CA SER A 256 -24.88 17.02 9.43
C SER A 256 -23.63 16.17 9.22
N SER A 257 -23.76 14.84 9.18
CA SER A 257 -22.62 13.93 9.01
C SER A 257 -22.90 12.69 8.15
N CYS A 258 -24.03 12.66 7.44
CA CYS A 258 -24.47 11.50 6.66
C CYS A 258 -25.07 11.94 5.31
N ASN A 259 -24.87 11.12 4.28
CA ASN A 259 -25.57 11.30 3.00
C ASN A 259 -27.04 10.88 3.13
N VAL A 260 -27.93 11.44 2.31
CA VAL A 260 -29.37 11.14 2.30
C VAL A 260 -29.80 10.45 1.00
N PHE A 261 -30.80 9.59 1.12
CA PHE A 261 -31.47 8.89 0.03
C PHE A 261 -32.98 8.99 0.21
N ILE A 262 -33.71 9.11 -0.89
CA ILE A 262 -35.16 8.97 -0.94
C ILE A 262 -35.53 7.77 -1.84
N VAL A 263 -36.68 7.17 -1.56
CA VAL A 263 -37.24 6.06 -2.34
C VAL A 263 -38.65 6.40 -2.78
N LYS A 264 -38.96 6.17 -4.06
CA LYS A 264 -40.31 6.26 -4.63
C LYS A 264 -40.53 5.06 -5.57
N GLY A 265 -41.40 4.13 -5.17
CA GLY A 265 -41.57 2.87 -5.89
C GLY A 265 -40.26 2.07 -6.01
N ASN A 266 -39.79 1.84 -7.24
CA ASN A 266 -38.53 1.14 -7.52
C ASN A 266 -37.32 2.08 -7.70
N LEU A 267 -37.53 3.39 -7.63
CA LEU A 267 -36.48 4.40 -7.83
C LEU A 267 -35.90 4.86 -6.49
N ILE A 268 -34.57 4.80 -6.39
CA ILE A 268 -33.79 5.36 -5.29
C ILE A 268 -33.03 6.59 -5.82
N SER A 269 -33.25 7.75 -5.22
CA SER A 269 -32.56 8.98 -5.59
C SER A 269 -31.68 9.49 -4.45
N THR A 270 -30.50 10.00 -4.78
CA THR A 270 -29.61 10.67 -3.82
C THR A 270 -28.96 11.91 -4.45
N PRO A 271 -28.65 12.96 -3.66
CA PRO A 271 -27.93 14.13 -4.17
C PRO A 271 -26.58 13.76 -4.81
N ALA A 272 -26.27 14.34 -5.97
CA ALA A 272 -25.03 14.08 -6.72
C ALA A 272 -23.80 14.72 -6.04
N THR A 273 -22.64 14.06 -6.07
CA THR A 273 -21.44 14.49 -5.34
C THR A 273 -20.59 15.51 -6.11
N ASN A 274 -21.21 16.51 -6.75
CA ASN A 274 -20.55 17.48 -7.63
C ASN A 274 -20.17 18.81 -6.93
N GLY A 275 -19.72 18.75 -5.67
CA GLY A 275 -19.08 19.89 -5.01
C GLY A 275 -19.37 20.02 -3.51
N THR A 276 -20.64 20.19 -3.15
CA THR A 276 -21.07 20.47 -1.75
C THR A 276 -21.30 19.22 -0.92
N ILE A 277 -21.54 18.08 -1.58
CA ILE A 277 -21.85 16.80 -0.95
C ILE A 277 -20.60 15.93 -0.86
N LEU A 278 -20.32 15.42 0.33
CA LEU A 278 -19.23 14.49 0.59
C LEU A 278 -19.48 13.14 -0.09
N ASP A 279 -18.53 12.67 -0.88
CA ASP A 279 -18.60 11.35 -1.52
C ASP A 279 -18.37 10.23 -0.48
N GLY A 280 -19.47 9.76 0.11
CA GLY A 280 -19.48 8.74 1.14
C GLY A 280 -19.10 7.35 0.61
N VAL A 281 -18.13 6.68 1.25
CA VAL A 281 -17.84 5.25 0.97
C VAL A 281 -19.08 4.37 1.17
N THR A 282 -19.88 4.65 2.21
CA THR A 282 -21.15 3.97 2.46
C THR A 282 -22.18 4.29 1.39
N ARG A 283 -22.36 5.58 1.04
CA ARG A 283 -23.22 6.03 -0.06
C ARG A 283 -22.93 5.27 -1.35
N ARG A 284 -21.66 5.25 -1.78
CA ARG A 284 -21.22 4.53 -2.99
C ARG A 284 -21.54 3.04 -2.92
N SER A 285 -21.25 2.40 -1.78
CA SER A 285 -21.52 0.97 -1.60
C SER A 285 -23.02 0.65 -1.65
N ILE A 286 -23.87 1.55 -1.12
CA ILE A 286 -25.33 1.39 -1.14
C ILE A 286 -25.89 1.55 -2.55
N ILE A 287 -25.39 2.51 -3.34
CA ILE A 287 -25.74 2.65 -4.75
C ILE A 287 -25.44 1.35 -5.51
N GLU A 288 -24.26 0.77 -5.29
CA GLU A 288 -23.86 -0.47 -5.92
C GLU A 288 -24.74 -1.66 -5.48
N ILE A 289 -25.02 -1.79 -4.17
CA ILE A 289 -25.91 -2.85 -3.64
C ILE A 289 -27.33 -2.69 -4.17
N ALA A 290 -27.85 -1.47 -4.23
CA ALA A 290 -29.21 -1.20 -4.71
C ALA A 290 -29.39 -1.63 -6.17
N ARG A 291 -28.43 -1.30 -7.04
CA ARG A 291 -28.43 -1.74 -8.45
C ARG A 291 -28.37 -3.26 -8.58
N ASP A 292 -27.52 -3.92 -7.79
CA ASP A 292 -27.44 -5.40 -7.78
C ASP A 292 -28.77 -6.06 -7.31
N ASN A 293 -29.60 -5.32 -6.58
CA ASN A 293 -30.91 -5.76 -6.09
C ASN A 293 -32.09 -5.35 -6.98
N GLY A 294 -31.82 -4.81 -8.18
CA GLY A 294 -32.85 -4.47 -9.18
C GLY A 294 -33.51 -3.10 -9.01
N TYR A 295 -33.01 -2.26 -8.10
CA TYR A 295 -33.49 -0.88 -7.97
C TYR A 295 -32.86 0.02 -9.03
N GLU A 296 -33.65 0.96 -9.53
CA GLU A 296 -33.12 2.08 -10.31
C GLU A 296 -32.49 3.09 -9.35
N VAL A 297 -31.30 3.62 -9.69
CA VAL A 297 -30.58 4.55 -8.82
C VAL A 297 -30.12 5.78 -9.58
N GLU A 298 -30.64 6.94 -9.18
CA GLU A 298 -30.32 8.24 -9.75
C GLU A 298 -29.52 9.11 -8.78
N GLU A 299 -28.48 9.76 -9.31
CA GLU A 299 -27.69 10.75 -8.61
C GLU A 299 -28.01 12.13 -9.19
N ARG A 300 -28.86 12.92 -8.52
CA ARG A 300 -29.41 14.19 -9.02
C ARG A 300 -29.82 15.14 -7.92
N GLY A 301 -30.11 16.40 -8.25
CA GLY A 301 -30.79 17.31 -7.34
C GLY A 301 -32.18 16.79 -6.97
N ILE A 302 -32.54 16.88 -5.69
CA ILE A 302 -33.82 16.42 -5.14
C ILE A 302 -34.44 17.57 -4.38
N SER A 303 -35.61 18.03 -4.83
CA SER A 303 -36.30 19.13 -4.16
C SER A 303 -36.93 18.70 -2.83
N VAL A 304 -37.20 19.67 -1.93
CA VAL A 304 -37.96 19.39 -0.70
C VAL A 304 -39.36 18.86 -1.01
N GLU A 305 -39.96 19.29 -2.12
CA GLU A 305 -41.27 18.77 -2.57
C GLU A 305 -41.21 17.27 -2.85
N GLU A 306 -40.18 16.81 -3.57
CA GLU A 306 -39.96 15.38 -3.84
C GLU A 306 -39.62 14.59 -2.57
N LEU A 307 -38.87 15.20 -1.64
CA LEU A 307 -38.61 14.58 -0.33
C LEU A 307 -39.94 14.32 0.41
N ILE A 308 -40.85 15.28 0.40
CA ILE A 308 -42.15 15.19 1.09
C ILE A 308 -43.04 14.10 0.47
N ASP A 309 -42.93 13.87 -0.85
CA ASP A 309 -43.68 12.84 -1.57
C ASP A 309 -43.01 11.45 -1.56
N ALA A 310 -41.81 11.31 -0.99
CA ALA A 310 -41.10 10.02 -0.96
C ALA A 310 -41.81 8.96 -0.10
N ASP A 311 -41.72 7.69 -0.49
CA ASP A 311 -42.27 6.57 0.28
C ASP A 311 -41.39 6.24 1.51
N GLU A 312 -40.08 6.38 1.34
CA GLU A 312 -39.07 6.09 2.36
C GLU A 312 -37.88 7.04 2.23
N VAL A 313 -37.25 7.37 3.36
CA VAL A 313 -36.04 8.19 3.43
C VAL A 313 -35.05 7.51 4.36
N PHE A 314 -33.77 7.49 3.99
CA PHE A 314 -32.72 6.98 4.86
C PHE A 314 -31.40 7.72 4.68
N CYS A 315 -30.58 7.71 5.74
CA CYS A 315 -29.25 8.28 5.75
C CYS A 315 -28.17 7.20 5.74
N THR A 316 -26.98 7.52 5.24
CA THR A 316 -25.84 6.60 5.22
C THR A 316 -24.54 7.26 5.69
N GLY A 317 -23.70 6.47 6.35
CA GLY A 317 -22.38 6.91 6.82
C GLY A 317 -21.69 5.84 7.64
N THR A 318 -20.36 5.90 7.81
CA THR A 318 -19.60 4.84 8.51
C THR A 318 -20.14 4.53 9.91
N ALA A 319 -20.52 5.56 10.68
CA ALA A 319 -20.99 5.39 12.05
C ALA A 319 -22.34 4.64 12.09
N VAL A 320 -23.32 5.14 11.35
CA VAL A 320 -24.72 4.67 11.35
C VAL A 320 -24.99 3.50 10.40
N VAL A 321 -24.07 3.26 9.45
CA VAL A 321 -24.21 2.36 8.31
C VAL A 321 -25.37 2.80 7.40
N VAL A 322 -26.58 2.35 7.69
CA VAL A 322 -27.83 2.78 7.04
C VAL A 322 -28.82 3.09 8.14
N ALA A 323 -29.37 4.30 8.12
CA ALA A 323 -30.20 4.86 9.16
C ALA A 323 -31.57 5.23 8.60
N PRO A 324 -32.68 4.53 8.95
CA PRO A 324 -34.00 4.94 8.49
C PRO A 324 -34.37 6.31 9.07
N VAL A 325 -35.04 7.14 8.27
CA VAL A 325 -35.62 8.41 8.71
C VAL A 325 -37.11 8.18 8.90
N GLY A 326 -37.60 8.34 10.13
CA GLY A 326 -39.02 8.14 10.45
C GLY A 326 -39.86 9.39 10.22
N SER A 327 -39.26 10.57 10.32
CA SER A 327 -39.96 11.82 10.04
C SER A 327 -39.01 12.94 9.63
N VAL A 328 -39.48 13.82 8.75
CA VAL A 328 -38.83 15.10 8.43
C VAL A 328 -39.81 16.23 8.78
N ALA A 329 -39.31 17.27 9.45
CA ALA A 329 -40.02 18.53 9.60
C ALA A 329 -39.43 19.60 8.70
N TYR A 330 -40.28 20.33 7.99
CA TYR A 330 -39.93 21.48 7.17
C TYR A 330 -41.00 22.55 7.36
N GLN A 331 -40.59 23.74 7.78
CA GLN A 331 -41.49 24.82 8.18
C GLN A 331 -42.52 24.29 9.21
N ASP A 332 -43.81 24.54 9.00
CA ASP A 332 -44.89 24.10 9.90
C ASP A 332 -45.39 22.68 9.59
N LYS A 333 -44.75 21.97 8.65
CA LYS A 333 -45.16 20.62 8.24
C LYS A 333 -44.22 19.57 8.80
N ARG A 334 -44.80 18.44 9.20
CA ARG A 334 -44.07 17.21 9.53
C ARG A 334 -44.63 16.07 8.70
N VAL A 335 -43.73 15.35 8.05
CA VAL A 335 -44.04 14.18 7.22
C VAL A 335 -43.40 12.97 7.88
N ASN A 336 -44.15 11.86 7.93
CA ASN A 336 -43.65 10.59 8.42
C ASN A 336 -43.38 9.66 7.23
N PHE A 337 -42.32 8.87 7.32
CA PHE A 337 -41.92 7.95 6.26
C PHE A 337 -42.02 6.51 6.72
N ARG A 338 -42.17 5.60 5.76
CA ARG A 338 -42.18 4.17 6.04
C ARG A 338 -40.84 3.73 6.62
N THR A 339 -40.91 2.92 7.68
CA THR A 339 -39.75 2.26 8.30
C THR A 339 -40.12 0.81 8.62
N GLY A 340 -39.15 -0.01 9.07
CA GLY A 340 -39.39 -1.39 9.50
C GLY A 340 -38.70 -2.44 8.63
N SER A 341 -38.97 -3.72 8.91
CA SER A 341 -38.22 -4.86 8.34
C SER A 341 -38.33 -5.02 6.83
N GLU A 342 -39.42 -4.52 6.23
CA GLU A 342 -39.67 -4.58 4.79
C GLU A 342 -39.17 -3.34 4.03
N ALA A 343 -38.66 -2.33 4.75
CA ALA A 343 -38.15 -1.10 4.16
C ALA A 343 -36.86 -1.36 3.36
N VAL A 344 -36.64 -0.57 2.31
CA VAL A 344 -35.45 -0.65 1.45
C VAL A 344 -34.19 -0.44 2.29
N SER A 345 -34.19 0.53 3.19
CA SER A 345 -33.10 0.81 4.14
C SER A 345 -32.70 -0.41 4.96
N GLN A 346 -33.66 -1.24 5.40
CA GLN A 346 -33.34 -2.47 6.13
C GLN A 346 -32.72 -3.55 5.24
N LYS A 347 -33.20 -3.69 4.00
CA LYS A 347 -32.57 -4.59 3.02
C LYS A 347 -31.12 -4.18 2.72
N MET A 348 -30.90 -2.87 2.53
CA MET A 348 -29.58 -2.31 2.29
C MET A 348 -28.66 -2.47 3.52
N TYR A 349 -29.17 -2.21 4.71
CA TYR A 349 -28.46 -2.40 5.98
C TYR A 349 -27.99 -3.84 6.14
N LYS A 350 -28.92 -4.81 6.07
CA LYS A 350 -28.61 -6.24 6.25
C LYS A 350 -27.56 -6.72 5.26
N THR A 351 -27.69 -6.32 3.98
CA THR A 351 -26.72 -6.69 2.94
C THR A 351 -25.34 -6.12 3.22
N LEU A 352 -25.24 -4.81 3.50
CA LEU A 352 -23.96 -4.15 3.74
C LEU A 352 -23.28 -4.64 5.03
N VAL A 353 -24.01 -4.76 6.14
CA VAL A 353 -23.47 -5.28 7.41
C VAL A 353 -23.06 -6.74 7.25
N GLY A 354 -23.85 -7.53 6.53
CA GLY A 354 -23.50 -8.91 6.19
C GLY A 354 -22.16 -9.01 5.47
N ILE A 355 -21.89 -8.13 4.51
CA ILE A 355 -20.59 -8.06 3.81
C ILE A 355 -19.49 -7.62 4.79
N GLN A 356 -19.70 -6.54 5.55
CA GLN A 356 -18.74 -5.97 6.50
C GLN A 356 -18.29 -6.96 7.59
N THR A 357 -19.19 -7.82 8.02
CA THR A 357 -18.95 -8.86 9.04
C THR A 357 -18.52 -10.20 8.44
N GLY A 358 -18.53 -10.34 7.11
CA GLY A 358 -18.16 -11.56 6.40
C GLY A 358 -19.20 -12.69 6.48
N VAL A 359 -20.44 -12.38 6.86
CA VAL A 359 -21.60 -13.30 6.83
C VAL A 359 -22.12 -13.45 5.41
N VAL A 360 -22.16 -12.36 4.65
CA VAL A 360 -22.52 -12.35 3.23
C VAL A 360 -21.23 -12.33 2.42
N LYS A 361 -21.19 -13.16 1.36
CA LYS A 361 -20.04 -13.22 0.46
C LYS A 361 -19.83 -11.86 -0.22
N ASP A 362 -18.61 -11.36 -0.11
CA ASP A 362 -18.15 -10.21 -0.86
C ASP A 362 -17.81 -10.63 -2.31
N ASN A 363 -18.55 -10.08 -3.27
CA ASN A 363 -18.34 -10.32 -4.71
C ASN A 363 -17.66 -9.13 -5.41
N LYS A 364 -17.29 -8.07 -4.68
CA LYS A 364 -16.73 -6.82 -5.22
C LYS A 364 -15.37 -6.46 -4.63
N ASP A 365 -14.75 -7.39 -3.90
CA ASP A 365 -13.44 -7.25 -3.26
C ASP A 365 -13.34 -6.01 -2.34
N TRP A 366 -14.42 -5.72 -1.61
CA TRP A 366 -14.52 -4.65 -0.64
C TRP A 366 -13.86 -4.97 0.72
N ILE A 367 -13.65 -6.25 1.03
CA ILE A 367 -13.13 -6.72 2.32
C ILE A 367 -11.62 -6.90 2.30
N PHE A 368 -10.95 -6.26 3.26
CA PHE A 368 -9.51 -6.34 3.48
C PHE A 368 -9.23 -7.06 4.80
N PHE A 369 -8.46 -8.14 4.77
CA PHE A 369 -8.07 -8.84 6.00
C PHE A 369 -6.91 -8.13 6.72
N CYS A 370 -7.03 -8.00 8.04
CA CYS A 370 -5.92 -7.66 8.93
C CYS A 370 -5.25 -8.97 9.37
N ALA A 371 -4.27 -9.43 8.60
CA ALA A 371 -3.46 -10.59 8.99
C ALA A 371 -2.16 -10.12 9.65
N VAL A 372 -1.85 -10.67 10.82
CA VAL A 372 -0.45 -10.82 11.24
C VAL A 372 0.11 -11.98 10.42
N LYS A 373 1.34 -11.88 9.94
CA LYS A 373 2.09 -13.09 9.56
C LYS A 373 2.47 -13.82 10.85
N ASP A 374 1.51 -14.46 11.52
CA ASP A 374 1.78 -15.33 12.66
C ASP A 374 2.00 -16.76 12.19
N LYS A 375 3.05 -17.37 12.73
CA LYS A 375 3.44 -18.76 12.58
C LYS A 375 2.47 -19.62 13.42
N SER A 376 1.39 -20.17 12.85
CA SER A 376 0.70 -21.35 13.41
C SER A 376 -0.54 -21.86 12.68
N ASP A 377 -1.01 -21.26 11.57
CA ASP A 377 -2.14 -21.86 10.83
C ASP A 377 -1.69 -23.01 9.91
N SER A 378 -1.37 -24.14 10.53
CA SER A 378 -1.27 -25.46 9.91
C SER A 378 -2.36 -26.36 10.46
N ASP A 379 -3.63 -26.00 10.29
CA ASP A 379 -4.73 -26.96 10.26
C ASP A 379 -6.01 -26.23 9.85
N PHE A 380 -6.45 -26.46 8.60
CA PHE A 380 -7.83 -26.75 8.21
C PHE A 380 -7.86 -27.00 6.70
N GLY A 381 -8.30 -28.21 6.35
CA GLY A 381 -8.26 -28.76 5.00
C GLY A 381 -9.06 -27.95 3.98
N GLY A 382 -8.35 -27.18 3.15
CA GLY A 382 -8.73 -26.93 1.76
C GLY A 382 -7.93 -27.89 0.88
N ARG A 383 -8.57 -28.50 -0.12
CA ARG A 383 -7.88 -29.39 -1.09
C ARG A 383 -6.57 -28.73 -1.57
N PRO A 384 -5.44 -29.45 -1.59
CA PRO A 384 -4.16 -28.85 -1.92
C PRO A 384 -4.16 -28.35 -3.37
N LEU A 385 -3.64 -27.14 -3.57
CA LEU A 385 -3.26 -26.67 -4.90
C LEU A 385 -2.21 -27.63 -5.49
N PRO A 386 -2.15 -27.82 -6.82
CA PRO A 386 -1.19 -28.71 -7.45
C PRO A 386 0.24 -28.32 -7.05
N ARG A 387 1.03 -29.31 -6.61
CA ARG A 387 2.47 -29.14 -6.35
C ARG A 387 3.22 -29.21 -7.69
N ASP A 388 4.33 -28.48 -7.80
CA ASP A 388 5.26 -28.68 -8.91
C ASP A 388 6.14 -29.92 -8.68
N VAL A 389 6.98 -30.25 -9.67
CA VAL A 389 7.86 -31.45 -9.69
C VAL A 389 8.88 -31.46 -8.53
N TYR A 390 8.98 -30.38 -7.73
CA TYR A 390 9.92 -30.24 -6.61
C TYR A 390 9.24 -29.97 -5.25
N GLY A 391 7.91 -29.92 -5.15
CA GLY A 391 7.17 -30.05 -3.89
C GLY A 391 6.99 -28.80 -3.03
N GLN A 392 7.03 -27.57 -3.57
CA GLN A 392 6.80 -26.32 -2.79
C GLN A 392 5.36 -25.77 -2.88
N GLN A 393 4.90 -25.09 -1.82
CA GLN A 393 3.54 -24.54 -1.65
C GLN A 393 3.54 -22.99 -1.71
N PHE A 394 2.66 -22.39 -2.52
CA PHE A 394 2.63 -20.94 -2.76
C PHE A 394 2.00 -20.13 -1.59
N SER A 395 2.67 -19.07 -1.13
CA SER A 395 2.11 -18.03 -0.25
C SER A 395 1.67 -16.79 -1.06
N ARG A 396 0.51 -16.22 -0.73
CA ARG A 396 -0.19 -15.12 -1.44
C ARG A 396 0.69 -13.89 -1.76
N ILE A 397 0.43 -13.29 -2.93
CA ILE A 397 1.25 -12.25 -3.57
C ILE A 397 0.39 -11.01 -3.87
N GLY A 398 0.82 -9.83 -3.39
CA GLY A 398 0.45 -8.53 -3.94
C GLY A 398 1.40 -8.17 -5.09
N PHE A 399 0.84 -7.65 -6.19
CA PHE A 399 1.52 -7.22 -7.44
C PHE A 399 2.89 -7.90 -7.70
N LYS A 400 2.88 -9.23 -7.86
CA LYS A 400 3.90 -9.97 -8.61
C LYS A 400 3.18 -10.84 -9.62
N SER A 401 2.93 -10.32 -10.82
CA SER A 401 2.91 -11.18 -11.99
C SER A 401 4.37 -11.43 -12.37
N VAL A 402 5.03 -12.33 -11.65
CA VAL A 402 6.08 -13.13 -12.29
C VAL A 402 5.29 -14.23 -12.96
N PHE A 403 5.12 -14.13 -14.27
CA PHE A 403 4.30 -15.05 -15.03
C PHE A 403 4.75 -16.48 -14.77
N LEU A 404 3.85 -17.31 -14.22
CA LEU A 404 3.88 -18.72 -14.55
C LEU A 404 3.54 -18.75 -16.05
N VAL A 405 4.49 -19.16 -16.89
CA VAL A 405 4.31 -19.15 -18.34
C VAL A 405 3.24 -20.18 -18.67
N SER A 406 2.00 -19.72 -18.76
CA SER A 406 0.94 -20.41 -19.47
C SER A 406 1.04 -19.96 -20.93
N PRO A 407 0.89 -20.87 -21.91
CA PRO A 407 0.76 -20.49 -23.32
C PRO A 407 -0.51 -19.65 -23.58
N GLN A 408 -1.45 -19.64 -22.63
CA GLN A 408 -2.70 -18.87 -22.70
C GLN A 408 -2.99 -18.22 -21.35
N PRO A 409 -2.26 -17.17 -20.94
CA PRO A 409 -2.58 -16.48 -19.70
C PRO A 409 -3.93 -15.77 -19.81
N HIS A 410 -4.62 -15.68 -18.68
CA HIS A 410 -5.77 -14.82 -18.53
C HIS A 410 -5.42 -13.77 -17.46
N LEU A 411 -5.47 -12.50 -17.82
CA LEU A 411 -5.33 -11.40 -16.86
C LEU A 411 -6.72 -10.94 -16.43
N PHE A 412 -6.89 -10.85 -15.11
CA PHE A 412 -8.08 -10.33 -14.46
C PHE A 412 -7.68 -9.11 -13.63
N SER A 413 -8.32 -7.97 -13.88
CA SER A 413 -8.14 -6.72 -13.12
C SER A 413 -9.46 -5.98 -13.10
N ASN A 414 -9.87 -5.47 -11.92
CA ASN A 414 -11.15 -4.80 -11.61
C ASN A 414 -11.85 -4.16 -12.82
N GLY A 415 -12.63 -4.97 -13.55
CA GLY A 415 -13.43 -4.56 -14.71
C GLY A 415 -13.20 -5.30 -16.03
N TYR A 416 -12.09 -6.04 -16.23
CA TYR A 416 -11.79 -6.64 -17.53
C TYR A 416 -11.14 -8.04 -17.46
N ARG A 417 -11.38 -8.84 -18.51
CA ARG A 417 -10.74 -10.13 -18.79
C ARG A 417 -9.93 -10.01 -20.08
N VAL A 418 -8.60 -10.03 -20.00
CA VAL A 418 -7.73 -10.06 -21.17
C VAL A 418 -7.35 -11.51 -21.46
N LYS A 419 -7.63 -11.98 -22.68
CA LYS A 419 -7.26 -13.30 -23.18
C LYS A 419 -6.18 -13.12 -24.23
N PHE A 420 -5.02 -13.73 -24.00
CA PHE A 420 -3.93 -13.75 -24.97
C PHE A 420 -4.13 -14.92 -25.95
N LYS A 421 -3.92 -14.69 -27.25
CA LYS A 421 -4.37 -15.58 -28.35
C LYS A 421 -3.25 -16.10 -29.26
N GLU A 422 -1.99 -15.79 -28.99
CA GLU A 422 -0.88 -16.21 -29.86
C GLU A 422 -0.24 -17.49 -29.34
N GLU A 423 0.19 -18.37 -30.23
CA GLU A 423 0.89 -19.60 -29.86
C GLU A 423 2.30 -19.29 -29.34
N PRO A 424 2.82 -20.04 -28.35
CA PRO A 424 4.18 -19.84 -27.85
C PRO A 424 5.22 -20.03 -28.94
N ASP A 425 6.36 -19.34 -28.80
CA ASP A 425 7.54 -19.59 -29.63
C ASP A 425 7.91 -21.10 -29.59
N PRO A 426 8.02 -21.78 -30.74
CA PRO A 426 8.17 -23.24 -30.79
C PRO A 426 9.51 -23.73 -30.24
N ASP A 427 10.52 -22.87 -30.13
CA ASP A 427 11.84 -23.28 -29.67
C ASP A 427 12.04 -23.12 -28.16
N CYS A 428 11.47 -22.07 -27.56
CA CYS A 428 11.60 -21.81 -26.13
C CYS A 428 10.32 -22.04 -25.31
N GLY A 429 9.17 -22.22 -25.96
CA GLY A 429 7.89 -22.55 -25.32
C GLY A 429 7.26 -21.40 -24.53
N ILE A 430 7.72 -20.16 -24.74
CA ILE A 430 7.29 -18.96 -24.01
C ILE A 430 6.87 -17.87 -25.01
N GLY A 431 5.65 -17.32 -24.87
CA GLY A 431 5.19 -16.14 -25.61
C GLY A 431 4.63 -15.08 -24.66
N PHE A 432 4.89 -13.80 -24.96
CA PHE A 432 4.28 -12.65 -24.27
C PHE A 432 3.58 -11.78 -25.29
N VAL A 433 2.35 -11.36 -25.00
CA VAL A 433 1.61 -10.40 -25.82
C VAL A 433 1.51 -9.09 -25.05
N VAL A 434 1.97 -8.00 -25.66
CA VAL A 434 1.81 -6.64 -25.14
C VAL A 434 0.39 -6.15 -25.47
N PRO A 435 -0.31 -5.43 -24.57
CA PRO A 435 -1.63 -4.90 -24.87
C PRO A 435 -1.63 -3.98 -26.10
N GLU A 436 -2.53 -4.20 -27.07
CA GLU A 436 -2.73 -3.37 -28.28
C GLU A 436 -3.42 -2.03 -27.98
N TRP A 437 -2.87 -1.21 -27.09
CA TRP A 437 -3.38 0.14 -26.83
C TRP A 437 -2.62 1.09 -27.76
N PRO A 438 -3.18 1.53 -28.90
CA PRO A 438 -2.41 2.21 -29.95
C PRO A 438 -1.64 3.44 -29.45
N GLU A 439 -2.18 4.12 -28.43
CA GLU A 439 -1.59 5.29 -27.75
C GLU A 439 -0.45 4.98 -26.77
N LYS A 440 -0.26 3.72 -26.36
CA LYS A 440 0.81 3.32 -25.42
C LYS A 440 1.85 2.37 -26.01
N VAL A 441 1.63 1.86 -27.22
CA VAL A 441 2.58 0.98 -27.93
C VAL A 441 3.96 1.62 -27.99
N GLU A 442 4.05 2.91 -28.33
CA GLU A 442 5.34 3.59 -28.49
C GLU A 442 6.08 3.77 -27.17
N ALA A 443 5.38 4.11 -26.10
CA ALA A 443 5.96 4.23 -24.77
C ALA A 443 6.47 2.88 -24.24
N VAL A 444 5.76 1.79 -24.52
CA VAL A 444 6.18 0.44 -24.13
C VAL A 444 7.35 -0.05 -24.97
N LYS A 445 7.36 0.23 -26.28
CA LYS A 445 8.52 -0.03 -27.16
C LYS A 445 9.76 0.69 -26.65
N GLN A 446 9.64 1.97 -26.32
CA GLN A 446 10.72 2.76 -25.76
C GLN A 446 11.26 2.11 -24.48
N GLN A 447 10.39 1.75 -23.53
CA GLN A 447 10.82 1.11 -22.27
C GLN A 447 11.47 -0.28 -22.46
N LEU A 448 10.95 -1.10 -23.38
CA LEU A 448 11.52 -2.45 -23.63
C LEU A 448 12.85 -2.37 -24.39
N SER A 449 13.00 -1.39 -25.30
CA SER A 449 14.27 -1.14 -25.99
C SER A 449 15.37 -0.59 -25.07
N GLU A 450 14.99 0.00 -23.93
CA GLU A 450 15.89 0.47 -22.87
C GLU A 450 16.29 -0.66 -21.88
N LEU A 451 15.76 -1.88 -22.01
CA LEU A 451 16.07 -2.98 -21.09
C LEU A 451 17.50 -3.52 -21.31
N HIS A 452 18.26 -3.62 -20.21
CA HIS A 452 19.62 -4.12 -20.25
C HIS A 452 19.67 -5.63 -20.55
N GLN A 453 20.28 -5.99 -21.69
CA GLN A 453 20.28 -7.36 -22.25
C GLN A 453 20.90 -8.42 -21.31
N GLU A 454 21.89 -8.05 -20.49
CA GLU A 454 22.52 -8.96 -19.53
C GLU A 454 21.59 -9.47 -18.41
N ILE A 455 20.37 -8.94 -18.28
CA ILE A 455 19.36 -9.53 -17.39
C ILE A 455 19.15 -11.02 -17.67
N LEU A 456 19.25 -11.42 -18.95
CA LEU A 456 19.09 -12.81 -19.40
C LEU A 456 20.15 -13.75 -18.80
N LEU A 457 21.32 -13.24 -18.41
CA LEU A 457 22.38 -14.03 -17.73
C LEU A 457 21.88 -14.66 -16.43
N PHE A 458 20.92 -14.01 -15.76
CA PHE A 458 20.43 -14.39 -14.44
C PHE A 458 19.05 -15.06 -14.47
N LEU A 459 18.42 -15.18 -15.64
CA LEU A 459 17.13 -15.86 -15.80
C LEU A 459 17.32 -17.35 -16.13
N SER A 460 16.67 -18.21 -15.34
CA SER A 460 16.77 -19.67 -15.50
C SER A 460 15.89 -20.19 -16.64
N LYS A 461 14.68 -19.63 -16.80
CA LYS A 461 13.67 -20.10 -17.76
C LYS A 461 13.58 -19.28 -19.05
N VAL A 462 14.00 -18.02 -19.03
CA VAL A 462 13.95 -17.14 -20.20
C VAL A 462 15.31 -17.13 -20.85
N LYS A 463 15.39 -17.65 -22.08
CA LYS A 463 16.62 -17.77 -22.87
C LYS A 463 16.65 -16.89 -24.11
N ARG A 464 15.49 -16.35 -24.51
CA ARG A 464 15.36 -15.42 -25.61
C ARG A 464 14.38 -14.34 -25.22
N LEU A 465 14.64 -13.12 -25.70
CA LEU A 465 13.73 -12.00 -25.61
C LEU A 465 13.72 -11.34 -26.99
N TYR A 466 12.54 -11.07 -27.52
CA TYR A 466 12.42 -10.34 -28.77
C TYR A 466 11.31 -9.31 -28.73
N VAL A 467 11.45 -8.25 -29.53
CA VAL A 467 10.45 -7.20 -29.68
C VAL A 467 9.99 -7.21 -31.13
N ARG A 468 8.67 -7.36 -31.35
CA ARG A 468 8.03 -7.39 -32.66
C ARG A 468 7.09 -6.18 -32.80
N ASP A 469 7.17 -5.46 -33.91
CA ASP A 469 6.23 -4.39 -34.24
C ASP A 469 5.10 -4.90 -35.15
N PRO A 470 3.83 -4.91 -34.71
CA PRO A 470 2.73 -5.33 -35.57
C PRO A 470 2.45 -4.36 -36.74
N LYS A 471 2.99 -3.12 -36.73
CA LYS A 471 2.72 -2.11 -37.78
C LYS A 471 3.82 -1.96 -38.84
N GLU A 472 5.07 -2.33 -38.56
CA GLU A 472 6.23 -2.12 -39.46
C GLU A 472 6.69 -3.41 -40.18
N GLY A 473 5.94 -4.52 -40.09
CA GLY A 473 6.34 -5.82 -40.64
C GLY A 473 7.28 -6.58 -39.69
N ASP A 474 7.82 -7.72 -40.15
CA ASP A 474 8.61 -8.69 -39.37
C ASP A 474 9.99 -8.18 -38.86
N ASN A 475 10.16 -6.89 -38.62
CA ASN A 475 11.36 -6.37 -37.94
C ASN A 475 11.35 -6.82 -36.47
N VAL A 476 12.12 -7.86 -36.18
CA VAL A 476 12.29 -8.40 -34.82
C VAL A 476 13.73 -8.15 -34.33
N SER A 477 13.87 -7.48 -33.19
CA SER A 477 15.15 -7.46 -32.45
C SER A 477 15.17 -8.66 -31.51
N ILE A 478 16.03 -9.66 -31.74
CA ILE A 478 16.14 -10.87 -30.93
C ILE A 478 17.43 -10.81 -30.08
N VAL A 479 17.27 -10.88 -28.76
CA VAL A 479 18.36 -11.12 -27.81
C VAL A 479 18.25 -12.55 -27.34
N SER A 480 19.32 -13.33 -27.42
CA SER A 480 19.32 -14.71 -26.97
C SER A 480 20.52 -15.03 -26.09
N ILE A 481 20.34 -15.98 -25.17
CA ILE A 481 21.41 -16.53 -24.36
C ILE A 481 21.40 -18.05 -24.49
N TRP A 482 22.55 -18.62 -24.85
CA TRP A 482 22.78 -20.05 -24.78
C TRP A 482 23.99 -20.36 -23.89
N SER A 483 24.06 -21.61 -23.47
CA SER A 483 25.19 -22.11 -22.71
C SER A 483 26.19 -22.75 -23.67
N GLU A 484 27.44 -22.34 -23.62
CA GLU A 484 28.55 -23.10 -24.22
C GLU A 484 29.25 -23.83 -23.07
N THR A 485 29.04 -25.14 -22.98
CA THR A 485 29.36 -25.91 -21.79
C THR A 485 30.86 -26.12 -21.58
N ASN A 486 31.37 -25.56 -20.48
CA ASN A 486 32.26 -26.20 -19.50
C ASN A 486 31.65 -25.92 -18.12
N HIS A 487 30.67 -26.72 -17.71
CA HIS A 487 30.07 -26.60 -16.37
C HIS A 487 31.07 -27.18 -15.37
N VAL A 488 31.79 -26.33 -14.63
CA VAL A 488 32.78 -26.79 -13.66
C VAL A 488 32.17 -26.64 -12.27
N LYS A 489 31.60 -27.74 -11.77
CA LYS A 489 31.16 -27.82 -10.37
C LYS A 489 32.40 -28.04 -9.51
N LEU A 490 33.00 -26.96 -8.99
CA LEU A 490 34.13 -27.07 -8.07
C LEU A 490 33.65 -27.72 -6.77
N SER A 491 34.07 -28.97 -6.54
CA SER A 491 33.57 -29.86 -5.48
C SER A 491 34.00 -29.49 -4.06
N SER A 492 34.42 -28.26 -3.80
CA SER A 492 34.72 -27.79 -2.45
C SER A 492 34.30 -26.33 -2.31
N LYS A 493 33.37 -26.04 -1.39
CA LYS A 493 32.88 -24.71 -0.95
C LYS A 493 31.63 -24.11 -1.64
N GLY A 494 30.71 -24.92 -2.15
CA GLY A 494 29.34 -24.45 -2.47
C GLY A 494 29.25 -23.39 -3.58
N ALA A 495 30.20 -23.43 -4.53
CA ALA A 495 30.24 -22.56 -5.70
C ALA A 495 29.96 -23.35 -6.99
N ASP A 496 29.37 -22.69 -7.97
CA ASP A 496 29.03 -23.23 -9.28
C ASP A 496 29.45 -22.25 -10.37
N SER A 497 30.12 -22.73 -11.41
CA SER A 497 30.58 -21.90 -12.53
C SER A 497 30.19 -22.45 -13.90
N ARG A 498 29.91 -21.54 -14.83
CA ARG A 498 29.51 -21.85 -16.21
C ARG A 498 29.83 -20.71 -17.15
N VAL A 499 29.98 -21.00 -18.43
CA VAL A 499 30.11 -19.99 -19.48
C VAL A 499 28.78 -19.86 -20.21
N LEU A 500 28.29 -18.63 -20.32
CA LEU A 500 27.11 -18.29 -21.10
C LEU A 500 27.51 -17.37 -22.25
N GLN A 501 26.94 -17.57 -23.42
CA GLN A 501 27.06 -16.67 -24.55
C GLN A 501 25.77 -15.91 -24.72
N LEU A 502 25.86 -14.59 -24.66
CA LEU A 502 24.77 -13.67 -24.99
C LEU A 502 25.00 -13.20 -26.42
N SER A 503 23.98 -13.31 -27.27
CA SER A 503 24.00 -12.73 -28.61
C SER A 503 22.80 -11.84 -28.88
N HIS A 504 22.99 -10.97 -29.87
CA HIS A 504 21.97 -10.10 -30.40
C HIS A 504 21.94 -10.21 -31.92
N VAL A 505 20.75 -10.42 -32.47
CA VAL A 505 20.48 -10.50 -33.91
C VAL A 505 19.33 -9.54 -34.22
N GLU A 506 19.54 -8.64 -35.19
CA GLU A 506 18.45 -7.87 -35.80
C GLU A 506 17.98 -8.60 -37.06
N GLU A 507 16.72 -9.05 -37.10
CA GLU A 507 16.14 -9.62 -38.32
C GLU A 507 15.98 -8.51 -39.37
N ASN A 508 17.04 -8.32 -40.17
CA ASN A 508 17.07 -7.76 -41.54
C ASN A 508 18.46 -7.26 -41.97
N THR A 509 19.52 -7.55 -41.21
CA THR A 509 20.90 -7.33 -41.65
C THR A 509 21.61 -8.67 -41.81
N LEU A 510 22.12 -8.95 -43.01
CA LEU A 510 22.97 -10.11 -43.30
C LEU A 510 24.34 -10.03 -42.60
N ASP A 511 24.59 -9.00 -41.78
CA ASP A 511 25.89 -8.69 -41.23
C ASP A 511 25.82 -8.40 -39.72
N ALA A 512 26.52 -9.27 -38.98
CA ALA A 512 26.99 -9.17 -37.59
C ALA A 512 26.00 -9.52 -36.46
N GLU A 513 25.97 -10.81 -36.09
CA GLU A 513 25.60 -11.24 -34.75
C GLU A 513 26.63 -10.68 -33.74
N GLU A 514 26.23 -9.69 -32.94
CA GLU A 514 27.07 -9.24 -31.84
C GLU A 514 27.00 -10.28 -30.72
N THR A 515 28.13 -10.86 -30.32
CA THR A 515 28.21 -11.87 -29.26
C THR A 515 29.13 -11.45 -28.13
N CYS A 516 28.79 -11.84 -26.91
CA CYS A 516 29.65 -11.68 -25.75
C CYS A 516 29.53 -12.90 -24.82
N LYS A 517 30.67 -13.54 -24.52
CA LYS A 517 30.74 -14.63 -23.54
C LYS A 517 30.88 -14.05 -22.13
N TYR A 518 30.26 -14.71 -21.16
CA TYR A 518 30.33 -14.39 -19.74
C TYR A 518 30.73 -15.62 -18.95
N PHE A 519 31.79 -15.50 -18.15
CA PHE A 519 32.09 -16.46 -17.10
C PHE A 519 31.22 -16.14 -15.88
N MET A 520 30.29 -17.03 -15.56
CA MET A 520 29.36 -16.91 -14.45
C MET A 520 29.93 -17.65 -13.25
N TRP A 521 29.99 -16.99 -12.09
CA TRP A 521 30.39 -17.56 -10.82
C TRP A 521 29.29 -17.36 -9.78
N ARG A 522 28.67 -18.44 -9.32
CA ARG A 522 27.59 -18.41 -8.33
C ARG A 522 28.06 -19.07 -7.04
N GLN A 523 28.07 -18.33 -5.94
CA GLN A 523 28.55 -18.83 -4.65
C GLN A 523 27.56 -18.53 -3.51
N ALA A 524 27.36 -19.53 -2.65
CA ALA A 524 26.54 -19.39 -1.45
C ALA A 524 27.40 -19.00 -0.24
N PHE A 525 26.91 -18.06 0.56
CA PHE A 525 27.52 -17.60 1.82
C PHE A 525 26.50 -17.70 2.94
N PRO A 526 26.87 -18.18 4.14
CA PRO A 526 25.94 -18.25 5.27
C PRO A 526 25.51 -16.85 5.72
N VAL A 527 24.22 -16.69 6.00
CA VAL A 527 23.68 -15.45 6.58
C VAL A 527 24.02 -15.42 8.07
N LYS A 528 24.86 -14.47 8.48
CA LYS A 528 25.23 -14.30 9.89
C LYS A 528 24.00 -13.89 10.71
N PRO A 529 23.87 -14.33 11.98
CA PRO A 529 22.73 -13.96 12.83
C PRO A 529 22.51 -12.45 12.92
N GLU A 530 23.60 -11.67 13.02
CA GLU A 530 23.57 -10.22 13.06
C GLU A 530 23.02 -9.59 11.78
N ASP A 531 23.22 -10.20 10.61
CA ASP A 531 22.76 -9.66 9.33
C ASP A 531 21.34 -10.12 8.95
N ARG A 532 20.68 -10.94 9.79
CA ARG A 532 19.31 -11.41 9.57
C ARG A 532 18.30 -10.26 9.75
N VAL A 533 17.33 -10.22 8.84
CA VAL A 533 16.25 -9.24 8.85
C VAL A 533 14.90 -9.95 8.84
N SER A 534 13.92 -9.40 9.55
CA SER A 534 12.59 -10.01 9.75
C SER A 534 11.85 -10.38 8.47
N SER A 535 12.15 -9.73 7.34
CA SER A 535 11.55 -10.01 6.03
C SER A 535 12.17 -11.23 5.30
N ARG A 536 13.27 -11.81 5.78
CA ARG A 536 14.07 -12.87 5.11
C ARG A 536 14.63 -13.90 6.10
N THR A 537 13.86 -14.22 7.14
CA THR A 537 14.28 -15.16 8.20
C THR A 537 14.58 -16.56 7.67
N ASP A 538 13.94 -16.94 6.57
CA ASP A 538 13.98 -18.29 5.98
C ASP A 538 15.09 -18.42 4.93
N VAL A 539 15.92 -17.37 4.77
CA VAL A 539 17.08 -17.38 3.88
C VAL A 539 18.32 -17.57 4.73
N ASP A 540 18.83 -18.80 4.72
CA ASP A 540 20.03 -19.17 5.48
C ASP A 540 21.34 -18.91 4.73
N GLN A 541 21.25 -18.66 3.42
CA GLN A 541 22.40 -18.39 2.57
C GLN A 541 22.14 -17.23 1.60
N TRP A 542 23.09 -16.30 1.50
CA TRP A 542 23.16 -15.37 0.39
C TRP A 542 23.77 -16.05 -0.82
N ILE A 543 23.10 -15.93 -1.96
CA ILE A 543 23.66 -16.34 -3.25
C ILE A 543 24.18 -15.09 -3.94
N ILE A 544 25.49 -15.06 -4.18
CA ILE A 544 26.16 -13.99 -4.94
C ILE A 544 26.59 -14.59 -6.26
N THR A 545 26.12 -13.99 -7.36
CA THR A 545 26.49 -14.36 -8.73
C THR A 545 27.30 -13.24 -9.36
N LEU A 546 28.49 -13.55 -9.86
CA LEU A 546 29.35 -12.63 -10.61
C LEU A 546 29.36 -13.05 -12.08
N ALA A 547 29.26 -12.09 -13.00
CA ALA A 547 29.36 -12.35 -14.43
C ALA A 547 30.51 -11.54 -15.04
N PHE A 548 31.53 -12.23 -15.55
CA PHE A 548 32.75 -11.65 -16.10
C PHE A 548 32.74 -11.74 -17.63
N PRO A 549 32.71 -10.61 -18.36
CA PRO A 549 32.67 -10.62 -19.82
C PRO A 549 34.04 -10.93 -20.44
N PHE A 550 34.13 -11.87 -21.37
CA PHE A 550 35.39 -12.17 -22.06
C PHE A 550 35.85 -11.06 -23.03
N GLY A 551 34.95 -10.16 -23.41
CA GLY A 551 35.19 -9.13 -24.43
C GLY A 551 34.32 -7.88 -24.27
N LYS A 552 34.04 -7.19 -25.39
CA LYS A 552 33.17 -6.02 -25.40
C LYS A 552 31.74 -6.46 -25.05
N ARG A 553 31.14 -5.85 -24.03
CA ARG A 553 29.73 -6.04 -23.66
C ARG A 553 28.83 -5.54 -24.80
N LEU A 554 27.72 -6.21 -25.06
CA LEU A 554 26.68 -5.75 -26.00
C LEU A 554 26.09 -4.42 -25.49
N LYS A 555 25.95 -3.40 -26.35
CA LYS A 555 25.52 -2.06 -25.93
C LYS A 555 24.28 -1.58 -26.71
N ARG A 556 23.13 -1.52 -26.02
CA ARG A 556 22.02 -0.60 -26.30
C ARG A 556 21.66 0.11 -24.97
N GLY A 557 21.80 1.44 -24.91
CA GLY A 557 21.27 2.27 -23.81
C GLY A 557 21.98 2.16 -22.45
N THR A 558 22.42 3.31 -21.94
CA THR A 558 23.14 3.56 -20.66
C THR A 558 24.56 2.98 -20.54
N SER A 559 25.50 3.83 -20.12
CA SER A 559 26.96 3.62 -20.22
C SER A 559 27.58 2.82 -19.07
N SER A 560 26.79 2.32 -18.11
CA SER A 560 27.35 1.67 -16.94
C SER A 560 26.32 0.89 -16.13
N VAL A 561 26.53 -0.42 -15.99
CA VAL A 561 25.80 -1.24 -15.03
C VAL A 561 26.80 -2.11 -14.28
N GLY A 562 26.66 -2.19 -12.95
CA GLY A 562 27.42 -3.18 -12.21
C GLY A 562 26.76 -3.78 -10.98
N VAL A 563 25.46 -3.58 -10.74
CA VAL A 563 24.71 -4.38 -9.76
C VAL A 563 23.26 -4.65 -10.20
N PHE A 564 22.86 -5.90 -10.04
CA PHE A 564 21.52 -6.44 -10.26
C PHE A 564 20.97 -6.96 -8.93
N ALA A 565 19.68 -6.72 -8.73
CA ALA A 565 18.91 -7.24 -7.60
C ALA A 565 17.63 -7.87 -8.15
N PHE A 566 17.79 -9.00 -8.83
CA PHE A 566 16.80 -9.65 -9.72
C PHE A 566 16.50 -8.88 -11.01
N LEU A 567 16.51 -7.54 -10.98
CA LEU A 567 16.44 -6.65 -12.15
C LEU A 567 17.64 -5.69 -12.17
N PRO A 568 17.95 -5.06 -13.33
CA PRO A 568 18.93 -3.98 -13.40
C PRO A 568 18.58 -2.88 -12.39
N THR A 569 19.58 -2.38 -11.68
CA THR A 569 19.43 -1.21 -10.80
C THR A 569 20.03 0.01 -11.50
N ALA A 570 19.54 1.20 -11.18
CA ALA A 570 20.15 2.48 -11.55
C ALA A 570 21.51 2.71 -10.84
N MET A 571 21.97 1.76 -10.00
CA MET A 571 23.29 1.84 -9.38
C MET A 571 24.39 1.56 -10.39
N VAL A 572 25.05 2.64 -10.79
CA VAL A 572 26.21 2.63 -11.65
C VAL A 572 27.46 2.26 -10.84
N THR A 573 28.15 1.20 -11.24
CA THR A 573 29.50 0.90 -10.75
C THR A 573 30.48 0.82 -11.92
N ASN A 574 31.76 1.08 -11.64
CA ASN A 574 32.84 0.95 -12.61
C ASN A 574 33.49 -0.43 -12.60
N PHE A 575 32.80 -1.44 -12.05
CA PHE A 575 33.31 -2.80 -12.06
C PHE A 575 33.32 -3.35 -13.50
N PRO A 576 34.39 -4.05 -13.92
CA PRO A 576 34.45 -4.70 -15.23
C PRO A 576 33.63 -5.99 -15.30
N PHE A 577 32.79 -6.26 -14.29
CA PHE A 577 31.94 -7.43 -14.15
C PHE A 577 30.60 -7.04 -13.51
N VAL A 578 29.60 -7.91 -13.63
CA VAL A 578 28.26 -7.71 -13.07
C VAL A 578 28.12 -8.45 -11.76
N ILE A 579 27.46 -7.84 -10.77
CA ILE A 579 27.09 -8.49 -9.51
C ILE A 579 25.58 -8.70 -9.50
N GLN A 580 25.11 -9.91 -9.22
CA GLN A 580 23.71 -10.20 -8.90
C GLN A 580 23.64 -10.85 -7.51
N ALA A 581 22.79 -10.31 -6.65
CA ALA A 581 22.49 -10.90 -5.37
C ALA A 581 21.08 -10.50 -4.91
N ASP A 582 20.59 -11.11 -3.83
CA ASP A 582 19.32 -10.74 -3.20
C ASP A 582 19.46 -9.42 -2.42
N PHE A 583 19.76 -8.31 -3.10
CA PHE A 583 19.80 -7.00 -2.43
C PHE A 583 18.39 -6.52 -2.05
N LYS A 584 18.28 -5.82 -0.93
CA LYS A 584 17.15 -4.97 -0.61
C LYS A 584 17.24 -3.69 -1.43
N LEU A 585 16.14 -3.36 -2.10
CA LEU A 585 16.04 -2.15 -2.91
C LEU A 585 15.24 -1.08 -2.20
N ALA A 586 15.46 0.18 -2.58
CA ALA A 586 14.59 1.28 -2.21
C ALA A 586 13.18 1.04 -2.76
N SER A 587 12.20 1.79 -2.27
CA SER A 587 10.80 1.64 -2.69
C SER A 587 10.60 1.85 -4.19
N SER A 588 11.44 2.65 -4.86
CA SER A 588 11.45 2.80 -6.32
C SER A 588 11.90 1.53 -7.07
N ARG A 589 12.57 0.61 -6.36
CA ARG A 589 13.24 -0.60 -6.90
C ARG A 589 14.37 -0.31 -7.89
N GLU A 590 14.84 0.93 -7.93
CA GLU A 590 15.90 1.37 -8.83
C GLU A 590 17.27 1.41 -8.13
N SER A 591 17.33 1.48 -6.80
CA SER A 591 18.59 1.61 -6.06
C SER A 591 18.71 0.61 -4.91
N VAL A 592 19.95 0.22 -4.61
CA VAL A 592 20.29 -0.65 -3.47
C VAL A 592 20.34 0.18 -2.19
N LEU A 593 19.67 -0.28 -1.14
CA LEU A 593 19.72 0.35 0.19
C LEU A 593 21.04 0.03 0.90
N LEU A 594 22.07 0.85 0.69
CA LEU A 594 23.43 0.60 1.22
C LEU A 594 23.49 0.64 2.75
N ASP A 595 22.58 1.36 3.39
CA ASP A 595 22.39 1.46 4.84
C ASP A 595 21.71 0.21 5.45
N SER A 596 21.17 -0.68 4.61
CA SER A 596 20.56 -1.91 5.10
C SER A 596 21.60 -2.90 5.62
N GLN A 597 21.40 -3.41 6.82
CA GLN A 597 22.24 -4.45 7.41
C GLN A 597 22.33 -5.72 6.54
N TRP A 598 21.22 -6.13 5.94
CA TRP A 598 21.18 -7.25 4.98
C TRP A 598 22.09 -7.01 3.77
N ASN A 599 22.03 -5.81 3.18
CA ASN A 599 22.86 -5.47 2.02
C ASN A 599 24.32 -5.32 2.43
N SER A 600 24.58 -4.72 3.60
CA SER A 600 25.92 -4.64 4.17
C SER A 600 26.54 -6.03 4.35
N GLY A 601 25.76 -7.02 4.79
CA GLY A 601 26.17 -8.42 4.86
C GLY A 601 26.56 -8.98 3.48
N ILE A 602 25.67 -8.86 2.48
CA ILE A 602 25.97 -9.28 1.09
C ILE A 602 27.25 -8.62 0.58
N LEU A 603 27.37 -7.30 0.74
CA LEU A 603 28.50 -6.52 0.26
C LEU A 603 29.83 -6.92 0.90
N GLN A 604 29.84 -7.39 2.16
CA GLN A 604 31.04 -7.93 2.79
C GLN A 604 31.56 -9.21 2.12
N PHE A 605 30.69 -10.00 1.48
CA PHE A 605 31.06 -11.26 0.84
C PHE A 605 31.38 -11.13 -0.65
N VAL A 606 31.02 -10.01 -1.30
CA VAL A 606 31.37 -9.75 -2.72
C VAL A 606 32.89 -9.82 -2.96
N PRO A 607 33.79 -9.25 -2.12
CA PRO A 607 35.24 -9.40 -2.29
C PRO A 607 35.70 -10.85 -2.26
N THR A 608 35.15 -11.64 -1.34
CA THR A 608 35.48 -13.06 -1.21
C THR A 608 35.00 -13.85 -2.44
N ALA A 609 33.77 -13.58 -2.91
CA ALA A 609 33.26 -14.17 -4.14
C ALA A 609 34.13 -13.83 -5.35
N PHE A 610 34.58 -12.58 -5.46
CA PHE A 610 35.47 -12.12 -6.53
C PHE A 610 36.83 -12.84 -6.49
N VAL A 611 37.48 -12.91 -5.32
CA VAL A 611 38.78 -13.59 -5.19
C VAL A 611 38.68 -15.06 -5.56
N ASN A 612 37.63 -15.76 -5.11
CA ASN A 612 37.41 -17.16 -5.45
C ASN A 612 37.17 -17.34 -6.96
N ALA A 613 36.33 -16.50 -7.56
CA ALA A 613 36.08 -16.52 -9.00
C ALA A 613 37.36 -16.23 -9.79
N PHE A 614 38.13 -15.22 -9.38
CA PHE A 614 39.38 -14.82 -10.01
C PHE A 614 40.43 -15.94 -9.94
N GLN A 615 40.57 -16.59 -8.78
CA GLN A 615 41.45 -17.76 -8.61
C GLN A 615 41.03 -18.91 -9.53
N ALA A 616 39.73 -19.17 -9.65
CA ALA A 616 39.23 -20.18 -10.58
C ALA A 616 39.59 -19.83 -12.05
N CYS A 617 39.40 -18.57 -12.45
CA CYS A 617 39.80 -18.09 -13.79
C CYS A 617 41.30 -18.21 -14.05
N VAL A 618 42.16 -17.92 -13.06
CA VAL A 618 43.62 -18.02 -13.20
C VAL A 618 44.09 -19.48 -13.26
N THR A 619 43.40 -20.38 -12.56
CA THR A 619 43.76 -21.79 -12.47
C THR A 619 43.28 -22.58 -13.70
N ASP A 620 42.13 -22.20 -14.27
CA ASP A 620 41.56 -22.82 -15.46
C ASP A 620 42.16 -22.25 -16.76
N ARG A 621 43.25 -22.86 -17.21
CA ARG A 621 43.93 -22.50 -18.46
C ARG A 621 43.17 -22.92 -19.72
N THR A 622 42.06 -23.65 -19.60
CA THR A 622 41.20 -24.01 -20.75
C THR A 622 40.26 -22.85 -21.11
N LEU A 623 39.76 -22.14 -20.10
CA LEU A 623 38.89 -20.98 -20.27
C LEU A 623 39.67 -19.68 -20.48
N PHE A 624 40.81 -19.51 -19.81
CA PHE A 624 41.65 -18.32 -19.91
C PHE A 624 43.09 -18.68 -20.29
N PRO A 625 43.44 -18.70 -21.59
CA PRO A 625 44.76 -19.12 -22.06
C PRO A 625 45.89 -18.16 -21.64
N SER A 626 45.56 -16.92 -21.26
CA SER A 626 46.52 -15.95 -20.71
C SER A 626 46.02 -15.33 -19.41
N VAL A 627 46.87 -15.36 -18.37
CA VAL A 627 46.61 -14.70 -17.08
C VAL A 627 46.34 -13.21 -17.26
N GLY A 628 46.97 -12.56 -18.25
CA GLY A 628 46.76 -11.15 -18.56
C GLY A 628 45.32 -10.81 -18.98
N GLN A 629 44.56 -11.77 -19.50
CA GLN A 629 43.14 -11.58 -19.81
C GLN A 629 42.29 -11.53 -18.53
N VAL A 630 42.64 -12.33 -17.52
CA VAL A 630 41.93 -12.38 -16.24
C VAL A 630 42.13 -11.09 -15.42
N PHE A 631 43.33 -10.49 -15.49
CA PHE A 631 43.62 -9.21 -14.84
C PHE A 631 42.75 -8.05 -15.35
N LYS A 632 42.11 -8.15 -16.53
CA LYS A 632 41.13 -7.15 -17.01
C LYS A 632 39.87 -7.09 -16.13
N PHE A 633 39.62 -8.10 -15.30
CA PHE A 633 38.54 -8.12 -14.31
C PHE A 633 38.87 -7.33 -13.04
N MET A 634 40.09 -6.84 -12.88
CA MET A 634 40.46 -6.01 -11.73
C MET A 634 39.83 -4.61 -11.85
N PRO A 635 39.18 -4.10 -10.80
CA PRO A 635 38.51 -2.81 -10.82
C PRO A 635 39.49 -1.62 -10.65
N THR A 636 40.21 -1.26 -11.71
CA THR A 636 41.33 -0.29 -11.68
C THR A 636 40.95 1.20 -11.81
N LYS A 637 39.71 1.56 -12.17
CA LYS A 637 39.26 2.96 -12.36
C LYS A 637 38.43 3.48 -11.17
N GLU A 638 38.65 4.72 -10.72
CA GLU A 638 37.81 5.38 -9.69
C GLU A 638 36.38 5.63 -10.20
N SER A 639 35.38 5.59 -9.30
CA SER A 639 33.96 5.81 -9.61
C SER A 639 33.51 7.17 -9.07
N SER A 640 32.67 7.87 -9.84
CA SER A 640 32.23 9.25 -9.58
C SER A 640 31.05 9.38 -8.60
N SER A 641 30.49 8.28 -8.09
CA SER A 641 29.33 8.30 -7.18
C SER A 641 29.71 7.96 -5.73
N SER A 642 29.16 8.72 -4.77
CA SER A 642 29.44 8.57 -3.32
C SER A 642 29.07 7.19 -2.76
N GLY A 643 28.07 6.51 -3.33
CA GLY A 643 27.70 5.14 -2.98
C GLY A 643 28.71 4.08 -3.42
N ALA A 644 29.43 4.30 -4.52
CA ALA A 644 30.46 3.37 -5.02
C ALA A 644 31.77 3.43 -4.21
N GLN A 645 32.04 4.53 -3.50
CA GLN A 645 33.21 4.65 -2.62
C GLN A 645 33.13 3.72 -1.39
N GLN A 646 31.92 3.42 -0.87
CA GLN A 646 31.73 2.44 0.20
C GLN A 646 31.98 1.00 -0.27
N LEU A 647 31.59 0.67 -1.51
CA LEU A 647 31.88 -0.61 -2.16
C LEU A 647 33.39 -0.81 -2.34
N LYS A 648 34.12 0.23 -2.79
CA LYS A 648 35.57 0.14 -3.01
C LYS A 648 36.43 0.11 -1.75
N ARG A 649 36.04 0.75 -0.64
CA ARG A 649 36.86 0.74 0.60
C ARG A 649 37.01 -0.65 1.25
N LYS A 650 36.24 -1.65 0.80
CA LYS A 650 36.26 -3.04 1.31
C LYS A 650 36.69 -4.09 0.28
N HIS A 651 36.89 -3.70 -0.98
CA HIS A 651 37.43 -4.52 -2.07
C HIS A 651 38.91 -4.18 -2.26
#